data_AF-A0A954CQ91-F1
#
_entry.id   AF-A0A954CQ91-F1
#
_cell.length_a   1.000
_cell.length_b   1.000
_cell.length_c   1.000
_cell.angle_alpha   90.00
_cell.angle_beta   90.00
_cell.angle_gamma   90.00
#
_symmetry.space_group_name_H-M   'P 1'
#
loop_
_entity.id
_entity.type
_entity.pdbx_description
1 polymer ?
#
loop_
_entity_poly.entity_id
_entity_poly.type
_entity_poly.pdbx_seq_one_letter_code
_entity_poly.pdbx_strand_id
1 'polypeptide(L)'
;MRLALGWIGIVLASSVAAQGPVVSGLESDDPIEVESARRMLVLADASEFDADRVRDVLGRGDDRQRAAAASVIVHHGLTVDGWQNEPAARVRAILVRGATDADCRVAVRDDAHDVVAAAAFLELARRGRVDSELYESALTRHGSETARCAAQHLVACAVPLPFDVLAKIATDRAAQAPVLEALVWHPRPSAVPWLEELAEARESAAAKLEVYAAFPCGALTASHGRSIVAAAGNAPVSLVREAADRLSPDDADRLVGAIHQRAEEGLEISLALELLSRITERGERMLIALARVAEPADLKGILDWLARRDSSVVDTLVRDALAAPEPVPTFLLRRAGRVVDDPELRARVVSMLGSSDPERASAAFHALIHGGQYSPGLLEFVFAAESDVEEIARRARALFELPLGVLDDAAWTTLLEAELPAVRIAAMRRLFRRGGALRGAREAYLMRLAREPDAPGLVAARLVASLGRSGSVLQMWGGLDAERRKDVASALADREEPWALPLLVDDDLRDSPEFRAARVALGDRTEIDALLAEPARWSAKWLRRRDEVISRAIEERHLDGLAKALFGPAAADSWVRLEVVGWLVRRPDLPVGGLLDRAYREDDDIGVQELALEGLLLHREGAAICERVDAAVGTPLDEDTIDLAHAIVGAARAPLTAAAARSVARILLVAPVGDAREEIAAHLDLDPGAAPPGMVIINMAMHLLREDTSDVWVAAMTAAGRELEGHANRFATGRARLGRILTELARDREVRRQIAPVVARLVLASPDASTEFVAPAKLILAERAYERGDWATAAAAFEGAELAWIADSPVPQVARVFLADDDPGAGSIPSAWLAARPDVCRARLAFGRGDAAAASEFLERAAELAHGDRSSESEIRSLREEVRK
;
A
#
# COMPACT_ATOMS: atom_id res chain seq x y z
N MET A 1 31.51 -16.43 -16.51
CA MET A 1 31.95 -16.61 -15.10
C MET A 1 32.84 -15.46 -14.61
N ARG A 2 33.98 -15.14 -15.24
CA ARG A 2 34.82 -13.98 -14.86
C ARG A 2 34.13 -12.60 -15.05
N LEU A 3 33.25 -12.46 -16.03
CA LEU A 3 32.38 -11.27 -16.22
C LEU A 3 31.24 -11.15 -15.20
N ALA A 4 30.79 -12.27 -14.62
CA ALA A 4 29.72 -12.28 -13.62
C ALA A 4 30.25 -11.88 -12.23
N LEU A 5 31.50 -12.22 -11.91
CA LEU A 5 32.13 -11.86 -10.64
C LEU A 5 32.47 -10.36 -10.54
N GLY A 6 32.81 -9.71 -11.66
CA GLY A 6 33.00 -8.25 -11.70
C GLY A 6 31.71 -7.44 -11.52
N TRP A 7 30.58 -7.96 -12.00
CA TRP A 7 29.25 -7.36 -11.80
C TRP A 7 28.74 -7.54 -10.37
N ILE A 8 28.96 -8.72 -9.77
CA ILE A 8 28.61 -9.00 -8.37
C ILE A 8 29.40 -8.08 -7.41
N GLY A 9 30.66 -7.76 -7.72
CA GLY A 9 31.47 -6.81 -6.93
C GLY A 9 30.93 -5.37 -6.93
N ILE A 10 30.37 -4.91 -8.06
CA ILE A 10 29.80 -3.55 -8.19
C ILE A 10 28.43 -3.47 -7.51
N VAL A 11 27.60 -4.50 -7.66
CA VAL A 11 26.28 -4.58 -7.01
C VAL A 11 26.40 -4.77 -5.49
N LEU A 12 27.40 -5.52 -5.03
CA LEU A 12 27.70 -5.66 -3.60
C LEU A 12 28.30 -4.37 -3.01
N ALA A 13 29.13 -3.62 -3.75
CA ALA A 13 29.63 -2.33 -3.28
C ALA A 13 28.51 -1.30 -3.05
N SER A 14 27.49 -1.29 -3.92
CA SER A 14 26.30 -0.45 -3.75
C SER A 14 25.36 -0.91 -2.63
N SER A 15 25.42 -2.19 -2.24
CA SER A 15 24.55 -2.78 -1.19
C SER A 15 25.22 -2.79 0.20
N VAL A 16 26.55 -2.88 0.27
CA VAL A 16 27.32 -2.94 1.52
C VAL A 16 27.51 -1.55 2.14
N ALA A 17 27.45 -0.46 1.36
CA ALA A 17 27.40 0.90 1.91
C ALA A 17 26.13 1.18 2.75
N ALA A 18 25.12 0.30 2.71
CA ALA A 18 23.89 0.42 3.47
C ALA A 18 23.87 -0.37 4.81
N GLN A 19 24.88 -1.20 5.10
CA GLN A 19 24.91 -2.02 6.32
C GLN A 19 26.35 -2.07 6.88
N GLY A 20 26.51 -1.71 8.16
CA GLY A 20 27.80 -1.67 8.86
C GLY A 20 28.59 -2.99 8.89
N PRO A 21 29.80 -3.02 9.50
CA PRO A 21 30.89 -3.86 9.02
C PRO A 21 30.78 -5.31 9.52
N VAL A 22 30.67 -6.26 8.58
CA VAL A 22 31.14 -7.63 8.77
C VAL A 22 32.13 -7.94 7.65
N VAL A 23 33.42 -7.74 7.92
CA VAL A 23 34.50 -8.17 7.03
C VAL A 23 35.15 -9.41 7.62
N SER A 24 34.60 -10.57 7.27
CA SER A 24 35.29 -11.85 7.41
C SER A 24 34.78 -12.79 6.31
N GLY A 25 35.49 -12.85 5.18
CA GLY A 25 35.21 -13.84 4.14
C GLY A 25 35.44 -13.37 2.70
N LEU A 26 36.64 -12.89 2.38
CA LEU A 26 37.10 -12.82 0.99
C LEU A 26 38.48 -13.49 0.94
N GLU A 27 38.49 -14.80 0.67
CA GLU A 27 39.69 -15.51 0.27
C GLU A 27 39.75 -15.51 -1.26
N SER A 28 40.69 -14.72 -1.82
CA SER A 28 41.13 -14.80 -3.21
C SER A 28 42.64 -14.98 -3.21
N ASP A 29 43.14 -15.89 -4.04
CA ASP A 29 44.57 -16.19 -4.18
C ASP A 29 45.37 -15.08 -4.91
N ASP A 30 44.70 -14.03 -5.41
CA ASP A 30 45.35 -12.90 -6.08
C ASP A 30 45.42 -11.65 -5.18
N PRO A 31 46.61 -11.32 -4.62
CA PRO A 31 46.77 -10.19 -3.72
C PRO A 31 46.52 -8.82 -4.39
N ILE A 32 46.51 -8.74 -5.73
CA ILE A 32 46.24 -7.49 -6.46
C ILE A 32 44.72 -7.18 -6.48
N GLU A 33 43.87 -8.21 -6.55
CA GLU A 33 42.41 -8.04 -6.55
C GLU A 33 41.88 -7.69 -5.16
N VAL A 34 42.44 -8.27 -4.09
CA VAL A 34 42.08 -7.95 -2.70
C VAL A 34 42.48 -6.52 -2.33
N GLU A 35 43.66 -6.06 -2.80
CA GLU A 35 44.13 -4.69 -2.59
C GLU A 35 43.33 -3.67 -3.42
N SER A 36 42.91 -4.03 -4.64
CA SER A 36 42.06 -3.18 -5.47
C SER A 36 40.64 -3.05 -4.90
N ALA A 37 40.06 -4.14 -4.39
CA ALA A 37 38.76 -4.13 -3.71
C ALA A 37 38.81 -3.34 -2.38
N ARG A 38 39.90 -3.47 -1.60
CA ARG A 38 40.15 -2.64 -0.41
C ARG A 38 40.25 -1.16 -0.75
N ARG A 39 40.95 -0.80 -1.84
CA ARG A 39 41.08 0.60 -2.27
C ARG A 39 39.79 1.19 -2.82
N MET A 40 38.91 0.38 -3.40
CA MET A 40 37.57 0.82 -3.82
C MET A 40 36.61 1.00 -2.64
N LEU A 41 36.70 0.15 -1.62
CA LEU A 41 35.92 0.29 -0.38
C LEU A 41 36.29 1.55 0.41
N VAL A 42 37.58 1.94 0.41
CA VAL A 42 38.05 3.19 1.05
C VAL A 42 37.55 4.46 0.34
N LEU A 43 37.10 4.38 -0.92
CA LEU A 43 36.50 5.52 -1.64
C LEU A 43 34.99 5.65 -1.43
N ALA A 44 34.33 4.65 -0.83
CA ALA A 44 32.88 4.60 -0.63
C ALA A 44 32.46 4.84 0.84
N ASP A 45 33.40 4.93 1.77
CA ASP A 45 33.14 5.28 3.17
C ASP A 45 32.94 6.80 3.30
N ALA A 46 31.75 7.22 3.71
CA ALA A 46 31.34 8.63 3.77
C ALA A 46 32.11 9.45 4.82
N SER A 47 32.86 8.80 5.71
CA SER A 47 33.58 9.46 6.81
C SER A 47 34.96 10.04 6.43
N GLU A 48 35.55 9.63 5.30
CA GLU A 48 36.82 10.18 4.79
C GLU A 48 36.78 10.40 3.25
N PHE A 49 35.95 11.33 2.79
CA PHE A 49 35.94 11.71 1.37
C PHE A 49 37.11 12.65 1.00
N ASP A 50 38.12 12.14 0.28
CA ASP A 50 39.28 12.91 -0.21
C ASP A 50 39.15 13.26 -1.71
N ALA A 51 38.82 14.52 -1.99
CA ALA A 51 38.68 15.06 -3.35
C ALA A 51 40.00 15.04 -4.15
N ASP A 52 41.16 15.08 -3.49
CA ASP A 52 42.46 15.01 -4.17
C ASP A 52 42.74 13.58 -4.65
N ARG A 53 42.24 12.57 -3.92
CA ARG A 53 42.35 11.16 -4.29
C ARG A 53 41.47 10.79 -5.48
N VAL A 54 40.24 11.31 -5.54
CA VAL A 54 39.37 11.17 -6.74
C VAL A 54 40.02 11.85 -7.95
N ARG A 55 40.66 13.01 -7.74
CA ARG A 55 41.41 13.73 -8.80
C ARG A 55 42.63 12.94 -9.28
N ASP A 56 43.37 12.29 -8.39
CA ASP A 56 44.53 11.46 -8.75
C ASP A 56 44.10 10.16 -9.47
N VAL A 57 42.99 9.53 -9.04
CA VAL A 57 42.39 8.37 -9.73
C VAL A 57 41.90 8.73 -11.13
N LEU A 58 41.31 9.92 -11.31
CA LEU A 58 40.92 10.39 -12.64
C LEU A 58 42.12 10.75 -13.53
N GLY A 59 43.20 11.26 -12.94
CA GLY A 59 44.41 11.66 -13.68
C GLY A 59 45.34 10.49 -14.04
N ARG A 60 45.37 9.43 -13.22
CA ARG A 60 46.36 8.34 -13.34
C ARG A 60 45.76 6.93 -13.32
N GLY A 61 44.49 6.79 -12.99
CA GLY A 61 43.80 5.50 -12.98
C GLY A 61 43.57 4.94 -14.37
N ASP A 62 43.28 3.64 -14.45
CA ASP A 62 42.84 2.99 -15.69
C ASP A 62 41.38 3.36 -16.04
N ASP A 63 40.91 2.95 -17.23
CA ASP A 63 39.60 3.34 -17.73
C ASP A 63 38.43 2.89 -16.83
N ARG A 64 38.59 1.80 -16.06
CA ARG A 64 37.58 1.34 -15.10
C ARG A 64 37.57 2.19 -13.84
N GLN A 65 38.76 2.55 -13.34
CA GLN A 65 38.91 3.43 -12.18
C GLN A 65 38.41 4.84 -12.47
N ARG A 66 38.65 5.35 -13.69
CA ARG A 66 38.10 6.64 -14.14
C ARG A 66 36.58 6.60 -14.28
N ALA A 67 36.01 5.49 -14.79
CA ALA A 67 34.56 5.32 -14.90
C ALA A 67 33.87 5.28 -13.53
N ALA A 68 34.45 4.56 -12.56
CA ALA A 68 33.95 4.54 -11.18
C ALA A 68 34.00 5.94 -10.55
N ALA A 69 35.13 6.66 -10.71
CA ALA A 69 35.28 8.02 -10.20
C ALA A 69 34.31 9.02 -10.88
N ALA A 70 34.03 8.87 -12.18
CA ALA A 70 33.05 9.69 -12.89
C ALA A 70 31.61 9.41 -12.42
N SER A 71 31.26 8.14 -12.18
CA SER A 71 29.96 7.76 -11.62
C SER A 71 29.75 8.35 -10.22
N VAL A 72 30.76 8.31 -9.36
CA VAL A 72 30.76 8.95 -8.02
C VAL A 72 30.55 10.47 -8.14
N ILE A 73 31.21 11.14 -9.08
CA ILE A 73 31.02 12.59 -9.29
C ILE A 73 29.59 12.93 -9.74
N VAL A 74 29.02 12.12 -10.63
CA VAL A 74 27.64 12.30 -11.11
C VAL A 74 26.63 12.01 -10.00
N HIS A 75 26.85 10.96 -9.21
CA HIS A 75 25.94 10.56 -8.14
C HIS A 75 25.94 11.55 -6.95
N HIS A 76 27.08 12.21 -6.68
CA HIS A 76 27.22 13.16 -5.56
C HIS A 76 27.11 14.64 -5.96
N GLY A 77 26.78 14.97 -7.22
CA GLY A 77 26.52 16.34 -7.65
C GLY A 77 27.70 17.30 -7.48
N LEU A 78 28.94 16.81 -7.56
CA LEU A 78 30.13 17.61 -7.25
C LEU A 78 30.43 18.65 -8.34
N THR A 79 30.40 19.92 -7.95
CA THR A 79 30.90 21.03 -8.76
C THR A 79 32.40 21.16 -8.57
N VAL A 80 33.19 20.48 -9.41
CA VAL A 80 34.63 20.73 -9.45
C VAL A 80 34.91 21.87 -10.42
N ASP A 81 35.23 23.05 -9.89
CA ASP A 81 35.78 24.14 -10.67
C ASP A 81 37.21 23.78 -11.10
N GLY A 82 37.47 23.77 -12.41
CA GLY A 82 38.83 23.60 -12.97
C GLY A 82 39.03 22.51 -14.03
N TRP A 83 37.99 21.90 -14.58
CA TRP A 83 38.15 20.83 -15.58
C TRP A 83 38.33 21.38 -17.00
N GLN A 84 39.54 21.27 -17.57
CA GLN A 84 39.90 21.70 -18.93
C GLN A 84 39.95 20.56 -19.98
N ASN A 85 39.51 19.34 -19.65
CA ASN A 85 39.48 18.23 -20.61
C ASN A 85 38.20 18.29 -21.47
N GLU A 86 38.38 18.36 -22.79
CA GLU A 86 37.33 18.49 -23.82
C GLU A 86 36.15 17.51 -23.68
N PRO A 87 36.37 16.21 -23.37
CA PRO A 87 35.27 15.25 -23.21
C PRO A 87 34.38 15.58 -22.00
N ALA A 88 34.97 15.98 -20.88
CA ALA A 88 34.20 16.25 -19.66
C ALA A 88 33.47 17.61 -19.72
N ALA A 89 34.02 18.59 -20.43
CA ALA A 89 33.34 19.85 -20.74
C ALA A 89 32.12 19.62 -21.66
N ARG A 90 32.22 18.72 -22.65
CA ARG A 90 31.09 18.32 -23.51
C ARG A 90 30.02 17.55 -22.74
N VAL A 91 30.41 16.62 -21.85
CA VAL A 91 29.49 15.92 -20.94
C VAL A 91 28.75 16.90 -20.03
N ARG A 92 29.46 17.89 -19.45
CA ARG A 92 28.84 18.98 -18.68
C ARG A 92 27.87 19.80 -19.53
N ALA A 93 28.25 20.17 -20.75
CA ALA A 93 27.40 20.97 -21.65
C ALA A 93 26.11 20.25 -22.06
N ILE A 94 26.18 18.92 -22.28
CA ILE A 94 25.02 18.06 -22.61
C ILE A 94 24.11 17.92 -21.38
N LEU A 95 24.66 17.69 -20.20
CA LEU A 95 23.89 17.55 -18.96
C LEU A 95 23.28 18.88 -18.46
N VAL A 96 23.87 20.04 -18.80
CA VAL A 96 23.46 21.38 -18.32
C VAL A 96 22.50 22.10 -19.30
N ARG A 97 21.83 21.37 -20.21
CA ARG A 97 20.83 21.90 -21.19
C ARG A 97 21.38 22.91 -22.21
N GLY A 98 22.71 23.09 -22.31
CA GLY A 98 23.36 24.07 -23.20
C GLY A 98 23.90 23.51 -24.53
N ALA A 99 23.85 22.19 -24.75
CA ALA A 99 24.40 21.55 -25.94
C ALA A 99 23.61 21.88 -27.22
N THR A 100 24.34 22.08 -28.33
CA THR A 100 23.73 22.25 -29.65
C THR A 100 23.20 20.91 -30.18
N ASP A 101 22.27 20.96 -31.14
CA ASP A 101 21.75 19.73 -31.77
C ASP A 101 22.88 18.92 -32.44
N ALA A 102 23.93 19.60 -32.92
CA ALA A 102 25.10 18.94 -33.49
C ALA A 102 25.91 18.17 -32.43
N ASP A 103 26.14 18.77 -31.26
CA ASP A 103 26.87 18.14 -30.16
C ASP A 103 26.14 16.88 -29.66
N CYS A 104 24.81 16.97 -29.52
CA CYS A 104 24.01 15.81 -29.11
C CYS A 104 24.02 14.71 -30.18
N ARG A 105 23.92 15.06 -31.48
CA ARG A 105 23.95 14.07 -32.58
C ARG A 105 25.29 13.34 -32.63
N VAL A 106 26.39 14.06 -32.44
CA VAL A 106 27.74 13.47 -32.36
C VAL A 106 27.82 12.55 -31.14
N ALA A 107 27.33 12.96 -29.98
CA ALA A 107 27.34 12.10 -28.78
C ALA A 107 26.54 10.80 -28.95
N VAL A 108 25.42 10.82 -29.68
CA VAL A 108 24.61 9.61 -29.95
C VAL A 108 25.26 8.70 -31.00
N ARG A 109 26.04 9.25 -31.95
CA ARG A 109 26.65 8.49 -33.05
C ARG A 109 28.06 7.98 -32.75
N ASP A 110 28.88 8.80 -32.13
CA ASP A 110 30.24 8.43 -31.77
C ASP A 110 30.21 7.56 -30.50
N ASP A 111 31.22 6.72 -30.28
CA ASP A 111 31.39 5.82 -29.12
C ASP A 111 31.54 6.57 -27.77
N ALA A 112 30.80 7.66 -27.57
CA ALA A 112 30.61 8.30 -26.29
C ALA A 112 30.10 7.29 -25.26
N HIS A 113 30.42 7.55 -23.99
CA HIS A 113 29.92 6.77 -22.89
C HIS A 113 28.39 6.71 -22.94
N ASP A 114 27.83 5.53 -22.73
CA ASP A 114 26.41 5.25 -22.97
C ASP A 114 25.45 6.20 -22.24
N VAL A 115 25.74 6.55 -20.98
CA VAL A 115 24.95 7.55 -20.22
C VAL A 115 24.89 8.92 -20.92
N VAL A 116 25.97 9.34 -21.59
CA VAL A 116 26.06 10.62 -22.29
C VAL A 116 25.27 10.56 -23.60
N ALA A 117 25.38 9.43 -24.31
CA ALA A 117 24.63 9.18 -25.53
C ALA A 117 23.11 9.10 -25.23
N ALA A 118 22.71 8.46 -24.13
CA ALA A 118 21.32 8.40 -23.68
C ALA A 118 20.78 9.80 -23.33
N ALA A 119 21.52 10.60 -22.55
CA ALA A 119 21.13 11.97 -22.22
C ALA A 119 21.04 12.86 -23.47
N ALA A 120 21.99 12.75 -24.39
CA ALA A 120 21.99 13.47 -25.65
C ALA A 120 20.81 13.08 -26.55
N PHE A 121 20.47 11.78 -26.59
CA PHE A 121 19.30 11.28 -27.31
C PHE A 121 18.00 11.85 -26.73
N LEU A 122 17.81 11.76 -25.40
CA LEU A 122 16.61 12.28 -24.73
C LEU A 122 16.45 13.79 -24.91
N GLU A 123 17.55 14.55 -24.92
CA GLU A 123 17.50 15.98 -25.18
C GLU A 123 17.11 16.30 -26.63
N LEU A 124 17.60 15.53 -27.61
CA LEU A 124 17.16 15.66 -29.01
C LEU A 124 15.70 15.26 -29.19
N ALA A 125 15.26 14.21 -28.49
CA ALA A 125 13.87 13.75 -28.44
C ALA A 125 12.95 14.85 -27.91
N ARG A 126 13.30 15.44 -26.76
CA ARG A 126 12.58 16.57 -26.14
C ARG A 126 12.46 17.78 -27.06
N ARG A 127 13.41 17.98 -27.97
CA ARG A 127 13.40 19.07 -28.97
C ARG A 127 12.68 18.71 -30.27
N GLY A 128 12.20 17.47 -30.43
CA GLY A 128 11.61 16.97 -31.67
C GLY A 128 12.61 16.88 -32.82
N ARG A 129 13.89 16.55 -32.52
CA ARG A 129 15.01 16.55 -33.48
C ARG A 129 15.63 15.17 -33.74
N VAL A 130 14.94 14.10 -33.34
CA VAL A 130 15.34 12.71 -33.61
C VAL A 130 14.81 12.29 -34.98
N ASP A 131 15.71 11.86 -35.86
CA ASP A 131 15.38 11.30 -37.17
C ASP A 131 15.65 9.79 -37.22
N SER A 132 15.24 9.13 -38.31
CA SER A 132 15.38 7.67 -38.47
C SER A 132 16.84 7.18 -38.33
N GLU A 133 17.81 7.95 -38.80
CA GLU A 133 19.24 7.60 -38.70
C GLU A 133 19.72 7.63 -37.24
N LEU A 134 19.23 8.59 -36.44
CA LEU A 134 19.55 8.68 -35.03
C LEU A 134 18.92 7.54 -34.22
N TYR A 135 17.68 7.15 -34.53
CA TYR A 135 17.06 5.96 -33.92
C TYR A 135 17.84 4.70 -34.23
N GLU A 136 18.20 4.49 -35.51
CA GLU A 136 19.00 3.35 -35.95
C GLU A 136 20.35 3.30 -35.22
N SER A 137 21.04 4.43 -35.14
CA SER A 137 22.32 4.55 -34.43
C SER A 137 22.18 4.29 -32.93
N ALA A 138 21.09 4.75 -32.30
CA ALA A 138 20.88 4.57 -30.87
C ALA A 138 20.47 3.13 -30.51
N LEU A 139 19.58 2.52 -31.30
CA LEU A 139 19.06 1.17 -31.07
C LEU A 139 20.12 0.08 -31.33
N THR A 140 21.07 0.31 -32.23
CA THR A 140 22.16 -0.63 -32.51
C THR A 140 23.25 -0.66 -31.43
N ARG A 141 23.21 0.24 -30.43
CA ARG A 141 24.10 0.20 -29.26
C ARG A 141 23.63 -0.89 -28.28
N HIS A 142 24.06 -2.12 -28.53
CA HIS A 142 23.57 -3.32 -27.84
C HIS A 142 23.71 -3.26 -26.30
N GLY A 143 22.62 -3.57 -25.59
CA GLY A 143 22.59 -3.65 -24.13
C GLY A 143 22.83 -2.32 -23.42
N SER A 144 22.68 -1.21 -24.15
CA SER A 144 22.97 0.14 -23.69
C SER A 144 21.70 0.86 -23.22
N GLU A 145 21.85 1.77 -22.27
CA GLU A 145 20.85 2.72 -21.83
C GLU A 145 20.34 3.58 -22.99
N THR A 146 21.22 3.94 -23.92
CA THR A 146 20.85 4.68 -25.13
C THR A 146 19.85 3.92 -25.98
N ALA A 147 20.05 2.62 -26.19
CA ALA A 147 19.12 1.78 -26.94
C ALA A 147 17.77 1.64 -26.22
N ARG A 148 17.78 1.55 -24.89
CA ARG A 148 16.56 1.50 -24.07
C ARG A 148 15.77 2.80 -24.15
N CYS A 149 16.40 3.96 -23.96
CA CYS A 149 15.77 5.28 -24.10
C CYS A 149 15.23 5.48 -25.52
N ALA A 150 15.99 5.08 -26.54
CA ALA A 150 15.56 5.17 -27.93
C ALA A 150 14.35 4.30 -28.23
N ALA A 151 14.32 3.06 -27.74
CA ALA A 151 13.19 2.16 -27.89
C ALA A 151 11.94 2.69 -27.17
N GLN A 152 12.08 3.15 -25.93
CA GLN A 152 10.97 3.72 -25.16
C GLN A 152 10.41 4.97 -25.83
N HIS A 153 11.27 5.90 -26.26
CA HIS A 153 10.83 7.09 -26.98
C HIS A 153 10.19 6.76 -28.33
N LEU A 154 10.76 5.82 -29.09
CA LEU A 154 10.21 5.34 -30.36
C LEU A 154 8.78 4.83 -30.15
N VAL A 155 8.57 3.97 -29.16
CA VAL A 155 7.27 3.37 -28.88
C VAL A 155 6.30 4.39 -28.25
N ALA A 156 6.77 5.29 -27.40
CA ALA A 156 5.90 6.23 -26.70
C ALA A 156 5.45 7.41 -27.58
N CYS A 157 6.35 8.03 -28.34
CA CYS A 157 6.09 9.34 -28.96
C CYS A 157 6.03 9.33 -30.50
N ALA A 158 6.55 8.31 -31.18
CA ALA A 158 6.55 8.31 -32.65
C ALA A 158 5.23 7.76 -33.20
N VAL A 159 4.42 8.65 -33.76
CA VAL A 159 3.16 8.28 -34.43
C VAL A 159 3.13 8.85 -35.86
N PRO A 160 3.03 7.99 -36.91
CA PRO A 160 3.14 6.53 -36.84
C PRO A 160 4.58 6.08 -36.49
N LEU A 161 4.73 4.84 -36.02
CA LEU A 161 6.06 4.24 -35.85
C LEU A 161 6.82 4.25 -37.19
N PRO A 162 8.07 4.74 -37.25
CA PRO A 162 8.84 4.82 -38.47
C PRO A 162 9.22 3.40 -38.94
N PHE A 163 8.43 2.86 -39.88
CA PHE A 163 8.58 1.49 -40.37
C PHE A 163 9.94 1.25 -41.03
N ASP A 164 10.56 2.28 -41.61
CA ASP A 164 11.92 2.23 -42.14
C ASP A 164 12.96 1.93 -41.05
N VAL A 165 12.79 2.46 -39.84
CA VAL A 165 13.65 2.14 -38.69
C VAL A 165 13.43 0.69 -38.26
N LEU A 166 12.17 0.28 -38.10
CA LEU A 166 11.80 -1.08 -37.69
C LEU A 166 12.29 -2.15 -38.69
N ALA A 167 12.15 -1.87 -39.99
CA ALA A 167 12.63 -2.75 -41.06
C ALA A 167 14.16 -2.90 -41.06
N LYS A 168 14.90 -1.82 -40.78
CA LYS A 168 16.36 -1.87 -40.72
C LYS A 168 16.89 -2.66 -39.52
N ILE A 169 16.22 -2.59 -38.37
CA ILE A 169 16.59 -3.38 -37.19
C ILE A 169 16.03 -4.82 -37.22
N ALA A 170 15.23 -5.18 -38.24
CA ALA A 170 14.58 -6.50 -38.33
C ALA A 170 15.58 -7.68 -38.43
N THR A 171 16.83 -7.43 -38.83
CA THR A 171 17.89 -8.46 -38.84
C THR A 171 18.78 -8.43 -37.60
N ASP A 172 18.72 -7.38 -36.79
CA ASP A 172 19.58 -7.18 -35.62
C ASP A 172 18.85 -7.57 -34.33
N ARG A 173 19.12 -8.77 -33.83
CA ARG A 173 18.46 -9.30 -32.64
C ARG A 173 18.71 -8.47 -31.39
N ALA A 174 19.87 -7.84 -31.27
CA ALA A 174 20.22 -7.07 -30.08
C ALA A 174 19.58 -5.66 -30.10
N ALA A 175 19.33 -5.09 -31.29
CA ALA A 175 18.51 -3.88 -31.44
C ALA A 175 17.00 -4.15 -31.25
N GLN A 176 16.52 -5.36 -31.57
CA GLN A 176 15.11 -5.75 -31.38
C GLN A 176 14.70 -5.86 -29.92
N ALA A 177 15.58 -6.39 -29.06
CA ALA A 177 15.26 -6.66 -27.66
C ALA A 177 14.69 -5.45 -26.89
N PRO A 178 15.33 -4.26 -26.89
CA PRO A 178 14.79 -3.11 -26.18
C PRO A 178 13.47 -2.59 -26.79
N VAL A 179 13.26 -2.74 -28.11
CA VAL A 179 12.01 -2.36 -28.79
C VAL A 179 10.87 -3.30 -28.40
N LEU A 180 11.12 -4.61 -28.39
CA LEU A 180 10.15 -5.60 -27.92
C LEU A 180 9.80 -5.38 -26.45
N GLU A 181 10.81 -5.14 -25.60
CA GLU A 181 10.59 -4.80 -24.20
C GLU A 181 9.71 -3.55 -24.05
N ALA A 182 10.02 -2.48 -24.77
CA ALA A 182 9.21 -1.26 -24.76
C ALA A 182 7.77 -1.51 -25.26
N LEU A 183 7.58 -2.33 -26.30
CA LEU A 183 6.26 -2.70 -26.84
C LEU A 183 5.46 -3.63 -25.92
N VAL A 184 6.10 -4.47 -25.10
CA VAL A 184 5.42 -5.21 -24.03
C VAL A 184 4.77 -4.23 -23.05
N TRP A 185 5.46 -3.16 -22.70
CA TRP A 185 4.92 -2.14 -21.80
C TRP A 185 3.94 -1.17 -22.49
N HIS A 186 4.16 -0.90 -23.77
CA HIS A 186 3.42 0.10 -24.54
C HIS A 186 3.04 -0.46 -25.93
N PRO A 187 2.10 -1.41 -26.01
CA PRO A 187 1.76 -2.03 -27.29
C PRO A 187 1.18 -1.02 -28.27
N ARG A 188 1.56 -1.10 -29.55
CA ARG A 188 1.11 -0.18 -30.61
C ARG A 188 0.48 -0.92 -31.79
N PRO A 189 -0.74 -0.54 -32.24
CA PRO A 189 -1.34 -1.11 -33.46
C PRO A 189 -0.46 -0.98 -34.70
N SER A 190 0.25 0.16 -34.84
CA SER A 190 1.17 0.40 -35.96
C SER A 190 2.37 -0.53 -35.98
N ALA A 191 2.70 -1.21 -34.87
CA ALA A 191 3.80 -2.18 -34.80
C ALA A 191 3.40 -3.58 -35.31
N VAL A 192 2.09 -3.86 -35.45
CA VAL A 192 1.59 -5.21 -35.76
C VAL A 192 2.22 -5.81 -37.02
N PRO A 193 2.31 -5.11 -38.17
CA PRO A 193 2.92 -5.70 -39.37
C PRO A 193 4.39 -6.13 -39.16
N TRP A 194 5.16 -5.33 -38.41
CA TRP A 194 6.55 -5.65 -38.08
C TRP A 194 6.65 -6.81 -37.09
N LEU A 195 5.78 -6.87 -36.09
CA LEU A 195 5.73 -7.97 -35.13
C LEU A 195 5.32 -9.29 -35.79
N GLU A 196 4.43 -9.27 -36.78
CA GLU A 196 4.05 -10.44 -37.58
C GLU A 196 5.26 -10.97 -38.37
N GLU A 197 5.94 -10.10 -39.12
CA GLU A 197 7.15 -10.45 -39.87
C GLU A 197 8.25 -11.00 -38.95
N LEU A 198 8.44 -10.36 -37.79
CA LEU A 198 9.44 -10.79 -36.82
C LEU A 198 9.08 -12.15 -36.19
N ALA A 199 7.81 -12.39 -35.85
CA ALA A 199 7.35 -13.66 -35.31
C ALA A 199 7.50 -14.81 -36.32
N GLU A 200 7.28 -14.55 -37.61
CA GLU A 200 7.52 -15.51 -38.70
C GLU A 200 9.01 -15.83 -38.85
N ALA A 201 9.88 -14.82 -38.72
CA ALA A 201 11.33 -14.99 -38.80
C ALA A 201 11.95 -15.74 -37.60
N ARG A 202 11.26 -15.83 -36.45
CA ARG A 202 11.74 -16.59 -35.28
C ARG A 202 11.57 -18.09 -35.48
N GLU A 203 12.66 -18.84 -35.38
CA GLU A 203 12.61 -20.31 -35.51
C GLU A 203 12.11 -21.01 -34.24
N SER A 204 12.43 -20.50 -33.05
CA SER A 204 12.08 -21.15 -31.78
C SER A 204 10.77 -20.63 -31.18
N ALA A 205 10.03 -21.53 -30.53
CA ALA A 205 8.77 -21.20 -29.86
C ALA A 205 8.95 -20.13 -28.77
N ALA A 206 10.03 -20.21 -27.99
CA ALA A 206 10.35 -19.20 -26.97
C ALA A 206 10.61 -17.81 -27.57
N ALA A 207 11.34 -17.74 -28.69
CA ALA A 207 11.59 -16.46 -29.36
C ALA A 207 10.32 -15.87 -29.99
N LYS A 208 9.38 -16.71 -30.43
CA LYS A 208 8.05 -16.25 -30.88
C LYS A 208 7.23 -15.67 -29.73
N LEU A 209 7.29 -16.27 -28.55
CA LEU A 209 6.59 -15.77 -27.35
C LEU A 209 7.07 -14.36 -26.96
N GLU A 210 8.37 -14.07 -27.04
CA GLU A 210 8.92 -12.72 -26.84
C GLU A 210 8.25 -11.69 -27.75
N VAL A 211 8.03 -12.05 -29.01
CA VAL A 211 7.36 -11.18 -29.98
C VAL A 211 5.86 -11.08 -29.70
N TYR A 212 5.19 -12.19 -29.39
CA TYR A 212 3.75 -12.21 -29.08
C TYR A 212 3.41 -11.40 -27.82
N ALA A 213 4.27 -11.37 -26.82
CA ALA A 213 4.08 -10.56 -25.61
C ALA A 213 4.04 -9.03 -25.92
N ALA A 214 4.67 -8.61 -27.02
CA ALA A 214 4.73 -7.23 -27.49
C ALA A 214 3.53 -6.80 -28.37
N PHE A 215 2.63 -7.72 -28.73
CA PHE A 215 1.43 -7.38 -29.50
C PHE A 215 0.43 -6.56 -28.68
N PRO A 216 -0.35 -5.68 -29.33
CA PRO A 216 -1.52 -5.08 -28.72
C PRO A 216 -2.56 -6.12 -28.28
N CYS A 217 -3.26 -5.82 -27.19
CA CYS A 217 -4.36 -6.66 -26.71
C CYS A 217 -5.43 -6.83 -27.79
N GLY A 218 -5.76 -8.08 -28.12
CA GLY A 218 -6.73 -8.44 -29.16
C GLY A 218 -6.17 -8.51 -30.57
N ALA A 219 -4.90 -8.13 -30.80
CA ALA A 219 -4.27 -8.23 -32.11
C ALA A 219 -3.80 -9.67 -32.44
N LEU A 220 -3.58 -10.51 -31.41
CA LEU A 220 -3.24 -11.91 -31.63
C LEU A 220 -4.45 -12.71 -32.08
N THR A 221 -4.27 -13.49 -33.15
CA THR A 221 -5.27 -14.41 -33.67
C THR A 221 -5.24 -15.76 -32.94
N ALA A 222 -6.30 -16.57 -33.11
CA ALA A 222 -6.30 -17.96 -32.64
C ALA A 222 -5.13 -18.82 -33.17
N SER A 223 -4.53 -18.47 -34.32
CA SER A 223 -3.34 -19.17 -34.83
C SER A 223 -2.10 -18.88 -33.99
N HIS A 224 -1.92 -17.61 -33.59
CA HIS A 224 -0.88 -17.22 -32.63
C HIS A 224 -1.13 -17.90 -31.29
N GLY A 225 -2.39 -17.91 -30.82
CA GLY A 225 -2.81 -18.62 -29.62
C GLY A 225 -2.40 -20.10 -29.60
N ARG A 226 -2.61 -20.84 -30.71
CA ARG A 226 -2.14 -22.23 -30.81
C ARG A 226 -0.63 -22.35 -30.73
N SER A 227 0.12 -21.39 -31.28
CA SER A 227 1.58 -21.37 -31.16
C SER A 227 2.02 -21.12 -29.71
N ILE A 228 1.32 -20.24 -28.98
CA ILE A 228 1.56 -19.99 -27.55
C ILE A 228 1.33 -21.27 -26.74
N VAL A 229 0.22 -21.96 -26.99
CA VAL A 229 -0.16 -23.22 -26.33
C VAL A 229 0.83 -24.35 -26.64
N ALA A 230 1.33 -24.43 -27.87
CA ALA A 230 2.37 -25.40 -28.24
C ALA A 230 3.72 -25.11 -27.57
N ALA A 231 4.03 -23.83 -27.32
CA ALA A 231 5.23 -23.40 -26.62
C ALA A 231 5.15 -23.64 -25.09
N ALA A 232 3.93 -23.73 -24.54
CA ALA A 232 3.70 -23.94 -23.11
C ALA A 232 4.31 -25.28 -22.64
N GLY A 233 5.11 -25.19 -21.57
CA GLY A 233 5.91 -26.29 -21.01
C GLY A 233 7.39 -26.24 -21.38
N ASN A 234 7.78 -25.52 -22.45
CA ASN A 234 9.17 -25.36 -22.88
C ASN A 234 9.71 -23.92 -22.74
N ALA A 235 8.88 -23.01 -22.26
CA ALA A 235 9.20 -21.59 -22.08
C ALA A 235 8.86 -21.12 -20.65
N PRO A 236 9.46 -20.01 -20.18
CA PRO A 236 9.13 -19.43 -18.88
C PRO A 236 7.64 -19.12 -18.77
N VAL A 237 7.02 -19.52 -17.65
CA VAL A 237 5.58 -19.32 -17.36
C VAL A 237 5.18 -17.84 -17.49
N SER A 238 6.02 -16.92 -17.03
CA SER A 238 5.76 -15.47 -17.12
C SER A 238 5.54 -15.00 -18.55
N LEU A 239 6.39 -15.45 -19.47
CA LEU A 239 6.34 -15.05 -20.88
C LEU A 239 5.13 -15.68 -21.60
N VAL A 240 4.84 -16.93 -21.28
CA VAL A 240 3.66 -17.64 -21.78
C VAL A 240 2.38 -16.91 -21.36
N ARG A 241 2.31 -16.47 -20.09
CA ARG A 241 1.19 -15.69 -19.56
C ARG A 241 1.08 -14.32 -20.24
N GLU A 242 2.18 -13.57 -20.34
CA GLU A 242 2.19 -12.26 -20.99
C GLU A 242 1.71 -12.32 -22.44
N ALA A 243 2.13 -13.35 -23.20
CA ALA A 243 1.65 -13.56 -24.57
C ALA A 243 0.17 -13.97 -24.62
N ALA A 244 -0.28 -14.85 -23.71
CA ALA A 244 -1.68 -15.26 -23.64
C ALA A 244 -2.62 -14.10 -23.27
N ASP A 245 -2.17 -13.19 -22.40
CA ASP A 245 -2.92 -11.99 -22.01
C ASP A 245 -3.16 -11.03 -23.19
N ARG A 246 -2.41 -11.16 -24.30
CA ARG A 246 -2.65 -10.38 -25.53
C ARG A 246 -3.76 -10.93 -26.41
N LEU A 247 -4.27 -12.13 -26.15
CA LEU A 247 -5.38 -12.67 -26.93
C LEU A 247 -6.68 -11.90 -26.65
N SER A 248 -7.53 -11.82 -27.67
CA SER A 248 -8.92 -11.39 -27.47
C SER A 248 -9.65 -12.46 -26.64
N PRO A 249 -10.69 -12.10 -25.85
CA PRO A 249 -11.48 -13.10 -25.12
C PRO A 249 -12.08 -14.19 -26.04
N ASP A 250 -12.53 -13.81 -27.24
CA ASP A 250 -13.07 -14.74 -28.23
C ASP A 250 -12.01 -15.72 -28.75
N ASP A 251 -10.78 -15.28 -28.95
CA ASP A 251 -9.69 -16.16 -29.35
C ASP A 251 -9.21 -17.03 -28.19
N ALA A 252 -9.19 -16.50 -26.96
CA ALA A 252 -8.91 -17.29 -25.76
C ALA A 252 -9.93 -18.45 -25.60
N ASP A 253 -11.22 -18.17 -25.79
CA ASP A 253 -12.27 -19.20 -25.77
C ASP A 253 -12.04 -20.30 -26.81
N ARG A 254 -11.53 -19.95 -28.00
CA ARG A 254 -11.20 -20.92 -29.06
C ARG A 254 -10.01 -21.81 -28.70
N LEU A 255 -9.16 -21.41 -27.75
CA LEU A 255 -8.01 -22.20 -27.32
C LEU A 255 -8.34 -23.26 -26.26
N VAL A 256 -9.52 -23.20 -25.64
CA VAL A 256 -9.94 -24.15 -24.59
C VAL A 256 -9.73 -25.61 -25.03
N GLY A 257 -10.11 -25.96 -26.26
CA GLY A 257 -9.91 -27.31 -26.80
C GLY A 257 -8.44 -27.68 -27.02
N ALA A 258 -7.62 -26.75 -27.52
CA ALA A 258 -6.18 -26.98 -27.74
C ALA A 258 -5.43 -27.13 -26.40
N ILE A 259 -5.83 -26.36 -25.40
CA ILE A 259 -5.25 -26.41 -24.04
C ILE A 259 -5.63 -27.72 -23.35
N HIS A 260 -6.87 -28.17 -23.50
CA HIS A 260 -7.29 -29.49 -23.02
C HIS A 260 -6.47 -30.61 -23.66
N GLN A 261 -6.29 -30.60 -24.98
CA GLN A 261 -5.43 -31.58 -25.66
C GLN A 261 -3.99 -31.55 -25.14
N ARG A 262 -3.41 -30.36 -24.91
CA ARG A 262 -2.05 -30.27 -24.34
C ARG A 262 -1.98 -30.79 -22.90
N ALA A 263 -3.03 -30.60 -22.10
CA ALA A 263 -3.12 -31.17 -20.77
C ALA A 263 -3.14 -32.72 -20.82
N GLU A 264 -3.87 -33.32 -21.77
CA GLU A 264 -3.83 -34.77 -22.02
C GLU A 264 -2.44 -35.25 -22.46
N GLU A 265 -1.68 -34.41 -23.16
CA GLU A 265 -0.28 -34.65 -23.54
C GLU A 265 0.72 -34.38 -22.39
N GLY A 266 0.25 -34.09 -21.18
CA GLY A 266 1.07 -33.95 -19.96
C GLY A 266 1.42 -32.52 -19.57
N LEU A 267 0.81 -31.49 -20.17
CA LEU A 267 0.92 -30.12 -19.67
C LEU A 267 0.23 -30.00 -18.30
N GLU A 268 0.92 -29.45 -17.30
CA GLU A 268 0.34 -29.25 -15.97
C GLU A 268 -0.94 -28.40 -16.06
N ILE A 269 -2.03 -28.86 -15.45
CA ILE A 269 -3.34 -28.20 -15.52
C ILE A 269 -3.30 -26.77 -14.96
N SER A 270 -2.46 -26.51 -13.96
CA SER A 270 -2.27 -25.17 -13.41
C SER A 270 -1.74 -24.19 -14.47
N LEU A 271 -0.71 -24.59 -15.21
CA LEU A 271 -0.12 -23.82 -16.32
C LEU A 271 -1.09 -23.68 -17.49
N ALA A 272 -1.84 -24.73 -17.79
CA ALA A 272 -2.90 -24.72 -18.81
C ALA A 272 -4.00 -23.69 -18.47
N LEU A 273 -4.35 -23.55 -17.19
CA LEU A 273 -5.37 -22.59 -16.74
C LEU A 273 -4.87 -21.14 -16.75
N GLU A 274 -3.58 -20.90 -16.52
CA GLU A 274 -2.99 -19.54 -16.65
C GLU A 274 -3.12 -19.00 -18.09
N LEU A 275 -3.07 -19.87 -19.10
CA LEU A 275 -3.29 -19.50 -20.51
C LEU A 275 -4.73 -19.07 -20.82
N LEU A 276 -5.67 -19.39 -19.92
CA LEU A 276 -7.09 -19.10 -20.07
C LEU A 276 -7.53 -17.91 -19.21
N SER A 277 -6.59 -17.06 -18.75
CA SER A 277 -6.87 -15.89 -17.90
C SER A 277 -7.96 -14.95 -18.43
N ARG A 278 -8.15 -14.90 -19.76
CA ARG A 278 -9.09 -14.00 -20.46
C ARG A 278 -10.34 -14.67 -21.05
N ILE A 279 -10.59 -15.94 -20.76
CA ILE A 279 -11.80 -16.61 -21.27
C ILE A 279 -13.07 -15.92 -20.79
N THR A 280 -14.10 -15.97 -21.62
CA THR A 280 -15.45 -15.51 -21.27
C THR A 280 -16.23 -16.61 -20.57
N GLU A 281 -17.45 -16.30 -20.12
CA GLU A 281 -18.40 -17.28 -19.61
C GLU A 281 -18.63 -18.46 -20.59
N ARG A 282 -18.56 -18.20 -21.90
CA ARG A 282 -18.65 -19.25 -22.92
C ARG A 282 -17.46 -20.20 -22.84
N GLY A 283 -16.24 -19.67 -22.77
CA GLY A 283 -15.01 -20.45 -22.59
C GLY A 283 -15.03 -21.23 -21.27
N GLU A 284 -15.52 -20.65 -20.19
CA GLU A 284 -15.67 -21.33 -18.89
C GLU A 284 -16.63 -22.53 -18.99
N ARG A 285 -17.77 -22.38 -19.66
CA ARG A 285 -18.71 -23.49 -19.92
C ARG A 285 -18.06 -24.59 -20.77
N MET A 286 -17.29 -24.21 -21.80
CA MET A 286 -16.56 -25.17 -22.63
C MET A 286 -15.50 -25.92 -21.81
N LEU A 287 -14.77 -25.22 -20.95
CA LEU A 287 -13.75 -25.78 -20.07
C LEU A 287 -14.37 -26.78 -19.09
N ILE A 288 -15.51 -26.46 -18.48
CA ILE A 288 -16.26 -27.38 -17.63
C ILE A 288 -16.77 -28.59 -18.42
N ALA A 289 -17.29 -28.39 -19.63
CA ALA A 289 -17.78 -29.48 -20.47
C ALA A 289 -16.66 -30.49 -20.80
N LEU A 290 -15.44 -30.01 -21.09
CA LEU A 290 -14.27 -30.85 -21.30
C LEU A 290 -13.80 -31.50 -20.00
N ALA A 291 -13.76 -30.75 -18.90
CA ALA A 291 -13.36 -31.25 -17.58
C ALA A 291 -14.26 -32.38 -17.05
N ARG A 292 -15.53 -32.41 -17.45
CA ARG A 292 -16.47 -33.50 -17.10
C ARG A 292 -16.11 -34.84 -17.75
N VAL A 293 -15.32 -34.82 -18.82
CA VAL A 293 -14.82 -36.02 -19.51
C VAL A 293 -13.43 -36.43 -19.00
N ALA A 294 -12.74 -35.53 -18.30
CA ALA A 294 -11.41 -35.74 -17.70
C ALA A 294 -11.46 -36.43 -16.32
N GLU A 295 -10.30 -36.69 -15.73
CA GLU A 295 -10.23 -37.28 -14.38
C GLU A 295 -10.83 -36.34 -13.31
N PRO A 296 -11.47 -36.88 -12.25
CA PRO A 296 -12.10 -36.07 -11.21
C PRO A 296 -11.17 -35.06 -10.51
N ALA A 297 -9.86 -35.33 -10.46
CA ALA A 297 -8.86 -34.44 -9.88
C ALA A 297 -8.70 -33.14 -10.69
N ASP A 298 -8.70 -33.24 -12.01
CA ASP A 298 -8.57 -32.09 -12.92
C ASP A 298 -9.82 -31.21 -12.86
N LEU A 299 -11.01 -31.82 -12.83
CA LEU A 299 -12.27 -31.11 -12.66
C LEU A 299 -12.27 -30.29 -11.35
N LYS A 300 -11.75 -30.86 -10.25
CA LYS A 300 -11.63 -30.12 -8.99
C LYS A 300 -10.73 -28.89 -9.15
N GLY A 301 -9.54 -29.05 -9.74
CA GLY A 301 -8.58 -27.96 -9.95
C GLY A 301 -9.12 -26.84 -10.85
N ILE A 302 -9.81 -27.21 -11.93
CA ILE A 302 -10.50 -26.27 -12.83
C ILE A 302 -11.58 -25.49 -12.09
N LEU A 303 -12.41 -26.16 -11.29
CA LEU A 303 -13.45 -25.49 -10.53
C LEU A 303 -12.91 -24.64 -9.38
N ASP A 304 -11.79 -25.02 -8.76
CA ASP A 304 -11.09 -24.21 -7.76
C ASP A 304 -10.53 -22.94 -8.40
N TRP A 305 -10.00 -23.04 -9.63
CA TRP A 305 -9.55 -21.88 -10.40
C TRP A 305 -10.71 -20.96 -10.82
N LEU A 306 -11.82 -21.52 -11.33
CA LEU A 306 -13.01 -20.74 -11.69
C LEU A 306 -13.67 -20.08 -10.46
N ALA A 307 -13.68 -20.76 -9.31
CA ALA A 307 -14.22 -20.19 -8.07
C ALA A 307 -13.39 -19.01 -7.56
N ARG A 308 -12.06 -19.06 -7.68
CA ARG A 308 -11.18 -17.91 -7.36
C ARG A 308 -11.40 -16.69 -8.25
N ARG A 309 -12.02 -16.88 -9.41
CA ARG A 309 -12.40 -15.83 -10.37
C ARG A 309 -13.84 -15.37 -10.20
N ASP A 310 -14.55 -15.88 -9.19
CA ASP A 310 -15.97 -15.61 -8.96
C ASP A 310 -16.86 -15.92 -10.18
N SER A 311 -16.53 -16.99 -10.93
CA SER A 311 -17.30 -17.41 -12.10
C SER A 311 -18.74 -17.82 -11.75
N SER A 312 -19.71 -17.16 -12.39
CA SER A 312 -21.15 -17.49 -12.29
C SER A 312 -21.50 -18.85 -12.92
N VAL A 313 -20.63 -19.41 -13.76
CA VAL A 313 -20.81 -20.74 -14.36
C VAL A 313 -20.68 -21.82 -13.29
N VAL A 314 -19.80 -21.63 -12.30
CA VAL A 314 -19.69 -22.54 -11.15
C VAL A 314 -20.98 -22.55 -10.35
N ASP A 315 -21.56 -21.39 -10.09
CA ASP A 315 -22.84 -21.30 -9.37
C ASP A 315 -23.97 -21.99 -10.15
N THR A 316 -24.03 -21.77 -11.47
CA THR A 316 -25.01 -22.44 -12.35
C THR A 316 -24.83 -23.96 -12.31
N LEU A 317 -23.59 -24.44 -12.42
CA LEU A 317 -23.25 -25.86 -12.31
C LEU A 317 -23.70 -26.46 -10.98
N VAL A 318 -23.52 -25.73 -9.87
CA VAL A 318 -23.93 -26.20 -8.55
C VAL A 318 -25.46 -26.20 -8.41
N ARG A 319 -26.16 -25.18 -8.94
CA ARG A 319 -27.63 -25.16 -9.00
C ARG A 319 -28.16 -26.35 -9.79
N ASP A 320 -27.63 -26.59 -10.98
CA ASP A 320 -28.04 -27.71 -11.83
C ASP A 320 -27.81 -29.04 -11.14
N ALA A 321 -26.65 -29.23 -10.50
CA ALA A 321 -26.35 -30.44 -9.74
C ALA A 321 -27.31 -30.64 -8.57
N LEU A 322 -27.67 -29.57 -7.84
CA LEU A 322 -28.64 -29.64 -6.74
C LEU A 322 -30.07 -29.89 -7.21
N ALA A 323 -30.46 -29.37 -8.38
CA ALA A 323 -31.78 -29.58 -8.96
C ALA A 323 -31.94 -30.98 -9.57
N ALA A 324 -30.83 -31.62 -9.93
CA ALA A 324 -30.81 -32.94 -10.55
C ALA A 324 -31.23 -34.06 -9.55
N PRO A 325 -31.94 -35.11 -10.03
CA PRO A 325 -32.30 -36.25 -9.19
C PRO A 325 -31.09 -37.06 -8.73
N GLU A 326 -29.99 -37.03 -9.48
CA GLU A 326 -28.74 -37.75 -9.19
C GLU A 326 -28.06 -37.27 -7.88
N PRO A 327 -27.17 -38.10 -7.29
CA PRO A 327 -26.38 -37.70 -6.13
C PRO A 327 -25.42 -36.55 -6.47
N VAL A 328 -25.48 -35.47 -5.69
CA VAL A 328 -24.57 -34.34 -5.87
C VAL A 328 -23.13 -34.74 -5.52
N PRO A 329 -22.16 -34.49 -6.40
CA PRO A 329 -20.75 -34.70 -6.09
C PRO A 329 -20.30 -33.85 -4.90
N THR A 330 -19.60 -34.47 -3.94
CA THR A 330 -19.18 -33.83 -2.67
C THR A 330 -18.39 -32.53 -2.90
N PHE A 331 -17.56 -32.46 -3.95
CA PHE A 331 -16.79 -31.26 -4.27
C PHE A 331 -17.66 -30.09 -4.79
N LEU A 332 -18.78 -30.36 -5.47
CA LEU A 332 -19.75 -29.33 -5.85
C LEU A 332 -20.57 -28.90 -4.65
N LEU A 333 -20.96 -29.84 -3.80
CA LEU A 333 -21.71 -29.57 -2.57
C LEU A 333 -20.96 -28.62 -1.64
N ARG A 334 -19.63 -28.76 -1.49
CA ARG A 334 -18.80 -27.83 -0.70
C ARG A 334 -18.88 -26.37 -1.17
N ARG A 335 -19.27 -26.13 -2.43
CA ARG A 335 -19.40 -24.78 -3.01
C ARG A 335 -20.85 -24.28 -3.05
N ALA A 336 -21.81 -25.07 -2.55
CA ALA A 336 -23.22 -24.71 -2.58
C ALA A 336 -23.58 -23.48 -1.73
N GLY A 337 -22.69 -23.00 -0.85
CA GLY A 337 -22.94 -21.84 0.01
C GLY A 337 -23.43 -20.59 -0.75
N ARG A 338 -23.00 -20.37 -1.99
CA ARG A 338 -23.43 -19.20 -2.79
C ARG A 338 -24.82 -19.34 -3.42
N VAL A 339 -25.41 -20.54 -3.41
CA VAL A 339 -26.68 -20.82 -4.12
C VAL A 339 -27.78 -21.38 -3.22
N VAL A 340 -27.51 -21.58 -1.92
CA VAL A 340 -28.46 -22.10 -0.92
C VAL A 340 -29.44 -21.05 -0.39
N ASP A 341 -29.48 -19.86 -0.99
CA ASP A 341 -30.53 -18.87 -0.71
C ASP A 341 -31.89 -19.28 -1.31
N ASP A 342 -31.86 -20.10 -2.36
CA ASP A 342 -33.07 -20.70 -2.93
C ASP A 342 -33.67 -21.74 -1.96
N PRO A 343 -34.95 -21.62 -1.56
CA PRO A 343 -35.58 -22.54 -0.61
C PRO A 343 -35.56 -24.02 -1.02
N GLU A 344 -35.71 -24.32 -2.31
CA GLU A 344 -35.75 -25.70 -2.81
C GLU A 344 -34.35 -26.33 -2.80
N LEU A 345 -33.35 -25.57 -3.26
CA LEU A 345 -31.95 -26.01 -3.23
C LEU A 345 -31.45 -26.15 -1.79
N ARG A 346 -31.85 -25.23 -0.90
CA ARG A 346 -31.56 -25.33 0.53
C ARG A 346 -32.17 -26.59 1.13
N ALA A 347 -33.44 -26.90 0.83
CA ALA A 347 -34.08 -28.13 1.32
C ALA A 347 -33.33 -29.38 0.85
N ARG A 348 -32.85 -29.38 -0.40
CA ARG A 348 -31.99 -30.45 -0.93
C ARG A 348 -30.67 -30.58 -0.15
N VAL A 349 -29.96 -29.48 0.11
CA VAL A 349 -28.72 -29.51 0.91
C VAL A 349 -28.98 -29.96 2.35
N VAL A 350 -30.06 -29.48 2.98
CA VAL A 350 -30.47 -29.90 4.33
C VAL A 350 -30.73 -31.41 4.37
N SER A 351 -31.37 -31.98 3.34
CA SER A 351 -31.59 -33.44 3.28
C SER A 351 -30.28 -34.25 3.27
N MET A 352 -29.17 -33.67 2.79
CA MET A 352 -27.87 -34.33 2.74
C MET A 352 -27.12 -34.34 4.08
N LEU A 353 -27.55 -33.55 5.07
CA LEU A 353 -27.03 -33.64 6.44
C LEU A 353 -27.30 -35.01 7.07
N GLY A 354 -28.40 -35.67 6.67
CA GLY A 354 -28.76 -37.02 7.08
C GLY A 354 -28.15 -38.14 6.21
N SER A 355 -27.19 -37.81 5.34
CA SER A 355 -26.53 -38.82 4.50
C SER A 355 -25.70 -39.78 5.35
N SER A 356 -25.72 -41.07 5.00
CA SER A 356 -24.82 -42.08 5.58
C SER A 356 -23.35 -41.92 5.17
N ASP A 357 -23.07 -41.07 4.17
CA ASP A 357 -21.72 -40.68 3.76
C ASP A 357 -21.25 -39.47 4.61
N PRO A 358 -20.26 -39.66 5.50
CA PRO A 358 -19.78 -38.60 6.39
C PRO A 358 -19.18 -37.40 5.65
N GLU A 359 -18.55 -37.62 4.49
CA GLU A 359 -17.96 -36.54 3.72
C GLU A 359 -19.03 -35.66 3.07
N ARG A 360 -20.10 -36.28 2.57
CA ARG A 360 -21.24 -35.57 1.99
C ARG A 360 -22.00 -34.79 3.06
N ALA A 361 -22.25 -35.38 4.22
CA ALA A 361 -22.92 -34.70 5.33
C ALA A 361 -22.10 -33.51 5.83
N SER A 362 -20.77 -33.67 5.95
CA SER A 362 -19.85 -32.56 6.29
C SER A 362 -19.82 -31.46 5.22
N ALA A 363 -19.82 -31.82 3.93
CA ALA A 363 -19.90 -30.84 2.85
C ALA A 363 -21.22 -30.05 2.85
N ALA A 364 -22.36 -30.70 3.13
CA ALA A 364 -23.65 -30.03 3.28
C ALA A 364 -23.65 -29.06 4.47
N PHE A 365 -23.07 -29.48 5.60
CA PHE A 365 -22.91 -28.66 6.80
C PHE A 365 -22.12 -27.38 6.52
N HIS A 366 -20.95 -27.50 5.88
CA HIS A 366 -20.13 -26.34 5.52
C HIS A 366 -20.81 -25.45 4.48
N ALA A 367 -21.52 -26.01 3.50
CA ALA A 367 -22.26 -25.24 2.51
C ALA A 367 -23.32 -24.33 3.17
N LEU A 368 -24.10 -24.87 4.12
CA LEU A 368 -25.11 -24.10 4.83
C LEU A 368 -24.48 -23.01 5.71
N ILE A 369 -23.36 -23.29 6.38
CA ILE A 369 -22.62 -22.28 7.15
C ILE A 369 -22.11 -21.15 6.24
N HIS A 370 -21.46 -21.50 5.13
CA HIS A 370 -20.93 -20.50 4.19
C HIS A 370 -22.03 -19.67 3.53
N GLY A 371 -23.20 -20.26 3.30
CA GLY A 371 -24.39 -19.53 2.84
C GLY A 371 -25.12 -18.74 3.92
N GLY A 372 -24.67 -18.79 5.18
CA GLY A 372 -25.33 -18.11 6.29
C GLY A 372 -26.74 -18.65 6.59
N GLN A 373 -27.04 -19.90 6.22
CA GLN A 373 -28.36 -20.52 6.33
C GLN A 373 -28.42 -21.44 7.55
N TYR A 374 -29.37 -21.22 8.45
CA TYR A 374 -29.65 -22.14 9.56
C TYR A 374 -30.83 -23.07 9.24
N SER A 375 -30.68 -24.32 9.66
CA SER A 375 -31.73 -25.34 9.70
C SER A 375 -31.56 -26.14 10.99
N PRO A 376 -32.65 -26.57 11.66
CA PRO A 376 -32.56 -27.43 12.85
C PRO A 376 -31.68 -28.67 12.66
N GLY A 377 -31.65 -29.24 11.44
CA GLY A 377 -30.79 -30.37 11.10
C GLY A 377 -29.28 -30.10 11.26
N LEU A 378 -28.83 -28.84 11.27
CA LEU A 378 -27.44 -28.50 11.57
C LEU A 378 -27.08 -28.83 13.02
N LEU A 379 -27.99 -28.59 13.97
CA LEU A 379 -27.77 -28.94 15.39
C LEU A 379 -27.78 -30.45 15.58
N GLU A 380 -28.74 -31.12 14.95
CA GLU A 380 -28.79 -32.58 14.95
C GLU A 380 -27.46 -33.15 14.43
N PHE A 381 -26.94 -32.63 13.32
CA PHE A 381 -25.64 -33.05 12.78
C PHE A 381 -24.44 -32.71 13.69
N VAL A 382 -24.46 -31.57 14.39
CA VAL A 382 -23.43 -31.20 15.37
C VAL A 382 -23.36 -32.23 16.50
N PHE A 383 -24.51 -32.65 17.03
CA PHE A 383 -24.60 -33.57 18.16
C PHE A 383 -24.65 -35.06 17.79
N ALA A 384 -24.88 -35.41 16.52
CA ALA A 384 -24.90 -36.79 16.02
C ALA A 384 -23.55 -37.52 16.11
N ALA A 385 -22.45 -36.80 16.37
CA ALA A 385 -21.14 -37.39 16.63
C ALA A 385 -21.04 -37.94 18.07
N GLU A 386 -22.08 -38.64 18.56
CA GLU A 386 -22.46 -38.96 19.96
C GLU A 386 -21.34 -39.50 20.90
N SER A 387 -20.11 -39.69 20.44
CA SER A 387 -18.96 -40.14 21.24
C SER A 387 -17.65 -39.37 20.98
N ASP A 388 -17.61 -38.47 19.99
CA ASP A 388 -16.41 -37.69 19.66
C ASP A 388 -16.58 -36.23 20.12
N VAL A 389 -16.10 -35.98 21.34
CA VAL A 389 -16.19 -34.68 22.01
C VAL A 389 -15.46 -33.59 21.22
N GLU A 390 -14.34 -33.91 20.57
CA GLU A 390 -13.57 -32.96 19.78
C GLU A 390 -14.32 -32.58 18.51
N GLU A 391 -14.94 -33.58 17.86
CA GLU A 391 -15.75 -33.36 16.67
C GLU A 391 -17.01 -32.53 16.95
N ILE A 392 -17.72 -32.81 18.05
CA ILE A 392 -18.87 -32.01 18.46
C ILE A 392 -18.43 -30.56 18.72
N ALA A 393 -17.31 -30.36 19.41
CA ALA A 393 -16.78 -29.02 19.67
C ALA A 393 -16.35 -28.30 18.37
N ARG A 394 -15.77 -29.02 17.40
CA ARG A 394 -15.36 -28.49 16.10
C ARG A 394 -16.58 -28.05 15.28
N ARG A 395 -17.60 -28.91 15.17
CA ARG A 395 -18.85 -28.60 14.47
C ARG A 395 -19.59 -27.45 15.13
N ALA A 396 -19.69 -27.43 16.46
CA ALA A 396 -20.32 -26.32 17.19
C ALA A 396 -19.58 -24.98 16.94
N ARG A 397 -18.24 -24.98 16.87
CA ARG A 397 -17.46 -23.78 16.52
C ARG A 397 -17.77 -23.29 15.11
N ALA A 398 -17.80 -24.19 14.14
CA ALA A 398 -18.16 -23.86 12.76
C ALA A 398 -19.60 -23.32 12.68
N LEU A 399 -20.54 -23.88 13.45
CA LEU A 399 -21.90 -23.34 13.55
C LEU A 399 -21.93 -21.88 14.04
N PHE A 400 -21.02 -21.49 14.94
CA PHE A 400 -20.94 -20.10 15.41
C PHE A 400 -20.38 -19.12 14.37
N GLU A 401 -19.87 -19.59 13.22
CA GLU A 401 -19.53 -18.73 12.08
C GLU A 401 -20.79 -18.16 11.41
N LEU A 402 -21.96 -18.80 11.60
CA LEU A 402 -23.23 -18.24 11.16
C LEU A 402 -23.46 -16.84 11.76
N PRO A 403 -24.14 -15.95 11.02
CA PRO A 403 -24.53 -14.65 11.55
C PRO A 403 -25.39 -14.82 12.81
N LEU A 404 -25.12 -13.99 13.83
CA LEU A 404 -25.76 -14.10 15.16
C LEU A 404 -27.29 -14.01 15.13
N GLY A 405 -27.88 -13.38 14.11
CA GLY A 405 -29.33 -13.23 13.94
C GLY A 405 -30.03 -14.44 13.32
N VAL A 406 -29.27 -15.42 12.83
CA VAL A 406 -29.80 -16.55 12.06
C VAL A 406 -30.17 -17.74 12.95
N LEU A 407 -29.49 -17.92 14.09
CA LEU A 407 -29.83 -18.94 15.09
C LEU A 407 -31.06 -18.50 15.91
N ASP A 408 -32.10 -19.34 15.93
CA ASP A 408 -33.33 -19.10 16.70
C ASP A 408 -33.14 -19.35 18.21
N ASP A 409 -34.15 -19.00 19.01
CA ASP A 409 -34.11 -19.17 20.48
C ASP A 409 -33.97 -20.63 20.92
N ALA A 410 -34.58 -21.57 20.17
CA ALA A 410 -34.48 -23.00 20.47
C ALA A 410 -33.04 -23.49 20.26
N ALA A 411 -32.40 -23.08 19.16
CA ALA A 411 -31.01 -23.37 18.85
C ALA A 411 -30.05 -22.89 19.93
N TRP A 412 -30.22 -21.63 20.34
CA TRP A 412 -29.44 -21.07 21.44
C TRP A 412 -29.65 -21.83 22.74
N THR A 413 -30.89 -22.22 23.04
CA THR A 413 -31.20 -23.00 24.24
C THR A 413 -30.50 -24.36 24.20
N THR A 414 -30.59 -25.10 23.09
CA THR A 414 -29.90 -26.39 22.92
C THR A 414 -28.38 -26.27 23.06
N LEU A 415 -27.76 -25.25 22.45
CA LEU A 415 -26.32 -25.02 22.54
C LEU A 415 -25.86 -24.63 23.95
N LEU A 416 -26.71 -23.89 24.68
CA LEU A 416 -26.45 -23.51 26.07
C LEU A 416 -26.69 -24.68 27.05
N GLU A 417 -27.60 -25.59 26.73
CA GLU A 417 -27.94 -26.80 27.50
C GLU A 417 -27.11 -28.04 27.14
N ALA A 418 -26.23 -27.92 26.15
CA ALA A 418 -25.38 -29.03 25.71
C ALA A 418 -24.58 -29.64 26.87
N GLU A 419 -24.54 -30.97 26.98
CA GLU A 419 -23.81 -31.65 28.07
C GLU A 419 -22.31 -31.32 28.08
N LEU A 420 -21.74 -30.99 26.91
CA LEU A 420 -20.33 -30.64 26.76
C LEU A 420 -20.03 -29.19 27.20
N PRO A 421 -19.22 -28.98 28.26
CA PRO A 421 -18.88 -27.64 28.74
C PRO A 421 -18.25 -26.73 27.67
N ALA A 422 -17.44 -27.29 26.77
CA ALA A 422 -16.78 -26.54 25.71
C ALA A 422 -17.79 -25.89 24.73
N VAL A 423 -18.88 -26.58 24.41
CA VAL A 423 -19.96 -26.07 23.56
C VAL A 423 -20.72 -24.96 24.28
N ARG A 424 -21.09 -25.19 25.55
CA ARG A 424 -21.76 -24.18 26.41
C ARG A 424 -20.94 -22.89 26.51
N ILE A 425 -19.64 -23.01 26.78
CA ILE A 425 -18.73 -21.86 26.88
C ILE A 425 -18.60 -21.13 25.54
N ALA A 426 -18.48 -21.86 24.42
CA ALA A 426 -18.41 -21.26 23.10
C ALA A 426 -19.70 -20.50 22.74
N ALA A 427 -20.87 -21.07 23.04
CA ALA A 427 -22.17 -20.41 22.88
C ALA A 427 -22.25 -19.13 23.71
N MET A 428 -21.89 -19.21 24.99
CA MET A 428 -21.85 -18.07 25.91
C MET A 428 -20.91 -16.95 25.43
N ARG A 429 -19.69 -17.28 24.99
CA ARG A 429 -18.74 -16.30 24.43
C ARG A 429 -19.24 -15.67 23.14
N ARG A 430 -19.94 -16.45 22.30
CA ARG A 430 -20.54 -15.93 21.07
C ARG A 430 -21.69 -14.97 21.38
N LEU A 431 -22.49 -15.25 22.42
CA LEU A 431 -23.49 -14.31 22.95
C LEU A 431 -22.87 -13.03 23.50
N PHE A 432 -21.76 -13.12 24.26
CA PHE A 432 -21.06 -11.95 24.80
C PHE A 432 -20.65 -10.97 23.69
N ARG A 433 -20.08 -11.48 22.59
CA ARG A 433 -19.64 -10.67 21.43
C ARG A 433 -20.79 -9.92 20.72
N ARG A 434 -22.05 -10.30 20.95
CA ARG A 434 -23.22 -9.61 20.36
C ARG A 434 -23.50 -8.25 21.03
N GLY A 435 -23.02 -8.03 22.26
CA GLY A 435 -23.24 -6.78 23.01
C GLY A 435 -24.72 -6.46 23.30
N GLY A 436 -25.63 -7.42 23.14
CA GLY A 436 -27.06 -7.21 23.34
C GLY A 436 -27.52 -7.58 24.75
N ALA A 437 -28.45 -6.81 25.33
CA ALA A 437 -29.04 -7.10 26.64
C ALA A 437 -29.67 -8.50 26.69
N LEU A 438 -29.40 -9.24 27.77
CA LEU A 438 -30.06 -10.52 28.04
C LEU A 438 -31.53 -10.28 28.43
N ARG A 439 -32.46 -10.99 27.79
CA ARG A 439 -33.89 -10.85 28.08
C ARG A 439 -34.59 -12.21 28.10
N GLY A 440 -35.66 -12.30 28.91
CA GLY A 440 -36.59 -13.43 28.91
C GLY A 440 -35.94 -14.77 29.33
N ALA A 441 -36.26 -15.82 28.59
CA ALA A 441 -35.84 -17.19 28.89
C ALA A 441 -34.31 -17.37 28.95
N ARG A 442 -33.56 -16.67 28.09
CA ARG A 442 -32.08 -16.74 28.04
C ARG A 442 -31.44 -16.21 29.32
N GLU A 443 -31.96 -15.11 29.86
CA GLU A 443 -31.50 -14.54 31.13
C GLU A 443 -31.82 -15.50 32.30
N ALA A 444 -33.04 -16.02 32.36
CA ALA A 444 -33.44 -16.99 33.38
C ALA A 444 -32.58 -18.27 33.34
N TYR A 445 -32.22 -18.73 32.14
CA TYR A 445 -31.32 -19.85 31.96
C TYR A 445 -29.92 -19.56 32.49
N LEU A 446 -29.30 -18.45 32.06
CA LEU A 446 -27.96 -18.07 32.52
C LEU A 446 -27.93 -17.80 34.04
N MET A 447 -29.03 -17.32 34.62
CA MET A 447 -29.21 -17.15 36.07
C MET A 447 -29.20 -18.49 36.82
N ARG A 448 -29.81 -19.54 36.25
CA ARG A 448 -29.74 -20.90 36.81
C ARG A 448 -28.31 -21.43 36.70
N LEU A 449 -27.71 -21.27 35.52
CA LEU A 449 -26.36 -21.72 35.22
C LEU A 449 -25.32 -21.06 36.11
N ALA A 450 -25.47 -19.76 36.36
CA ALA A 450 -24.59 -18.98 37.21
C ALA A 450 -24.50 -19.51 38.65
N ARG A 451 -25.42 -20.38 39.09
CA ARG A 451 -25.36 -21.02 40.42
C ARG A 451 -24.49 -22.27 40.42
N GLU A 452 -24.21 -22.87 39.27
CA GLU A 452 -23.31 -24.01 39.17
C GLU A 452 -21.89 -23.58 39.55
N PRO A 453 -21.14 -24.38 40.33
CA PRO A 453 -19.80 -24.01 40.78
C PRO A 453 -18.70 -24.28 39.73
N ASP A 454 -19.07 -24.69 38.51
CA ASP A 454 -18.15 -25.09 37.45
C ASP A 454 -17.76 -23.92 36.52
N ALA A 455 -16.86 -24.20 35.57
CA ALA A 455 -16.40 -23.18 34.62
C ALA A 455 -17.54 -22.58 33.76
N PRO A 456 -18.49 -23.37 33.20
CA PRO A 456 -19.70 -22.83 32.59
C PRO A 456 -20.49 -21.89 33.51
N GLY A 457 -20.70 -22.26 34.78
CA GLY A 457 -21.39 -21.42 35.75
C GLY A 457 -20.69 -20.10 36.01
N LEU A 458 -19.35 -20.08 36.05
CA LEU A 458 -18.60 -18.83 36.16
C LEU A 458 -18.75 -17.93 34.92
N VAL A 459 -18.68 -18.50 33.70
CA VAL A 459 -18.88 -17.75 32.46
C VAL A 459 -20.30 -17.18 32.39
N ALA A 460 -21.31 -17.95 32.81
CA ALA A 460 -22.69 -17.48 32.88
C ALA A 460 -22.85 -16.33 33.88
N ALA A 461 -22.20 -16.42 35.05
CA ALA A 461 -22.23 -15.35 36.04
C ALA A 461 -21.61 -14.05 35.50
N ARG A 462 -20.48 -14.13 34.79
CA ARG A 462 -19.85 -12.99 34.10
C ARG A 462 -20.76 -12.39 33.02
N LEU A 463 -21.46 -13.22 32.25
CA LEU A 463 -22.42 -12.77 31.25
C LEU A 463 -23.61 -12.04 31.86
N VAL A 464 -24.20 -12.59 32.92
CA VAL A 464 -25.32 -11.95 33.64
C VAL A 464 -24.85 -10.63 34.24
N ALA A 465 -23.67 -10.60 34.87
CA ALA A 465 -23.08 -9.36 35.37
C ALA A 465 -22.97 -8.31 34.25
N SER A 466 -22.43 -8.66 33.09
CA SER A 466 -22.20 -7.69 32.01
C SER A 466 -23.47 -7.25 31.27
N LEU A 467 -24.40 -8.18 31.01
CA LEU A 467 -25.50 -7.99 30.05
C LEU A 467 -26.90 -8.19 30.65
N GLY A 468 -27.01 -8.68 31.88
CA GLY A 468 -28.27 -8.93 32.57
C GLY A 468 -28.97 -7.66 33.03
N ARG A 469 -30.22 -7.79 33.47
CA ARG A 469 -30.96 -6.73 34.16
C ARG A 469 -30.47 -6.61 35.60
N SER A 470 -30.55 -5.39 36.15
CA SER A 470 -30.11 -5.10 37.52
C SER A 470 -30.70 -6.05 38.56
N GLY A 471 -32.01 -6.33 38.51
CA GLY A 471 -32.66 -7.28 39.41
C GLY A 471 -32.10 -8.72 39.33
N SER A 472 -31.76 -9.18 38.13
CA SER A 472 -31.15 -10.51 37.92
C SER A 472 -29.72 -10.55 38.44
N VAL A 473 -28.94 -9.50 38.19
CA VAL A 473 -27.59 -9.36 38.75
C VAL A 473 -27.61 -9.37 40.28
N LEU A 474 -28.51 -8.60 40.91
CA LEU A 474 -28.67 -8.58 42.37
C LEU A 474 -29.00 -9.97 42.93
N GLN A 475 -29.95 -10.66 42.30
CA GLN A 475 -30.34 -12.01 42.71
C GLN A 475 -29.18 -13.01 42.56
N MET A 476 -28.42 -12.92 41.48
CA MET A 476 -27.26 -13.78 41.24
C MET A 476 -26.18 -13.51 42.28
N TRP A 477 -25.83 -12.24 42.48
CA TRP A 477 -24.75 -11.81 43.37
C TRP A 477 -24.92 -12.33 44.80
N GLY A 478 -26.14 -12.26 45.33
CA GLY A 478 -26.46 -12.78 46.67
C GLY A 478 -26.28 -14.30 46.82
N GLY A 479 -26.25 -15.06 45.72
CA GLY A 479 -26.02 -16.51 45.72
C GLY A 479 -24.59 -16.94 45.41
N LEU A 480 -23.69 -16.01 45.05
CA LEU A 480 -22.27 -16.30 44.81
C LEU A 480 -21.49 -16.27 46.12
N ASP A 481 -20.51 -17.17 46.26
CA ASP A 481 -19.50 -17.13 47.30
C ASP A 481 -18.44 -16.04 47.02
N ALA A 482 -17.56 -15.81 48.00
CA ALA A 482 -16.57 -14.73 47.94
C ALA A 482 -15.59 -14.87 46.76
N GLU A 483 -15.16 -16.09 46.43
CA GLU A 483 -14.17 -16.31 45.37
C GLU A 483 -14.79 -16.05 43.99
N ARG A 484 -16.01 -16.53 43.77
CA ARG A 484 -16.74 -16.30 42.53
C ARG A 484 -17.14 -14.84 42.37
N ARG A 485 -17.43 -14.12 43.46
CA ARG A 485 -17.66 -12.67 43.41
C ARG A 485 -16.43 -11.93 42.89
N LYS A 486 -15.20 -12.31 43.30
CA LYS A 486 -13.96 -11.71 42.76
C LYS A 486 -13.88 -11.85 41.25
N ASP A 487 -14.12 -13.07 40.76
CA ASP A 487 -14.08 -13.36 39.32
C ASP A 487 -15.16 -12.65 38.50
N VAL A 488 -16.29 -12.28 39.12
CA VAL A 488 -17.42 -11.62 38.47
C VAL A 488 -17.34 -10.09 38.61
N ALA A 489 -16.62 -9.56 39.60
CA ALA A 489 -16.50 -8.12 39.85
C ALA A 489 -16.02 -7.33 38.63
N SER A 490 -15.04 -7.87 37.88
CA SER A 490 -14.56 -7.21 36.66
C SER A 490 -15.64 -7.10 35.57
N ALA A 491 -16.54 -8.08 35.48
CA ALA A 491 -17.64 -8.07 34.51
C ALA A 491 -18.76 -7.08 34.91
N LEU A 492 -18.94 -6.82 36.21
CA LEU A 492 -19.81 -5.74 36.69
C LEU A 492 -19.25 -4.36 36.38
N ALA A 493 -17.93 -4.21 36.51
CA ALA A 493 -17.21 -2.98 36.21
C ALA A 493 -17.43 -2.50 34.77
N ASP A 494 -17.53 -3.45 33.82
CA ASP A 494 -17.73 -3.17 32.40
C ASP A 494 -19.13 -2.62 32.06
N ARG A 495 -20.06 -2.60 33.02
CA ARG A 495 -21.38 -1.96 32.81
C ARG A 495 -21.34 -0.44 32.94
N GLU A 496 -20.39 0.09 33.73
CA GLU A 496 -20.31 1.52 34.08
C GLU A 496 -21.61 2.10 34.69
N GLU A 497 -22.43 1.24 35.32
CA GLU A 497 -23.72 1.64 35.90
C GLU A 497 -23.61 1.83 37.44
N PRO A 498 -23.87 3.03 38.00
CA PRO A 498 -23.64 3.33 39.41
C PRO A 498 -24.41 2.46 40.43
N TRP A 499 -25.54 1.86 40.03
CA TRP A 499 -26.33 1.01 40.93
C TRP A 499 -25.61 -0.28 41.34
N ALA A 500 -24.57 -0.69 40.61
CA ALA A 500 -23.78 -1.87 40.93
C ALA A 500 -22.76 -1.61 42.06
N LEU A 501 -22.46 -0.34 42.36
CA LEU A 501 -21.45 0.02 43.37
C LEU A 501 -21.74 -0.56 44.78
N PRO A 502 -22.98 -0.54 45.30
CA PRO A 502 -23.30 -1.17 46.59
C PRO A 502 -23.00 -2.67 46.65
N LEU A 503 -22.93 -3.37 45.51
CA LEU A 503 -22.59 -4.80 45.49
C LEU A 503 -21.10 -5.06 45.76
N LEU A 504 -20.26 -4.06 45.53
CA LEU A 504 -18.81 -4.12 45.75
C LEU A 504 -18.39 -3.62 47.13
N VAL A 505 -19.36 -3.36 48.02
CA VAL A 505 -19.13 -3.04 49.43
C VAL A 505 -19.24 -4.34 50.22
N ASP A 506 -18.23 -5.20 50.10
CA ASP A 506 -18.10 -6.45 50.83
C ASP A 506 -16.82 -6.37 51.67
N ASP A 507 -16.95 -6.37 53.00
CA ASP A 507 -15.83 -6.15 53.93
C ASP A 507 -14.73 -7.21 53.78
N ASP A 508 -15.09 -8.45 53.43
CA ASP A 508 -14.15 -9.56 53.25
C ASP A 508 -13.37 -9.46 51.94
N LEU A 509 -13.87 -8.69 50.96
CA LEU A 509 -13.30 -8.54 49.62
C LEU A 509 -12.83 -7.12 49.34
N ARG A 510 -12.97 -6.20 50.30
CA ARG A 510 -12.67 -4.78 50.13
C ARG A 510 -11.25 -4.51 49.64
N ASP A 511 -10.29 -5.32 50.08
CA ASP A 511 -8.88 -5.18 49.73
C ASP A 511 -8.47 -5.99 48.48
N SER A 512 -9.39 -6.76 47.87
CA SER A 512 -9.11 -7.48 46.62
C SER A 512 -8.85 -6.48 45.47
N PRO A 513 -7.76 -6.66 44.71
CA PRO A 513 -7.46 -5.81 43.55
C PRO A 513 -8.62 -5.74 42.54
N GLU A 514 -9.32 -6.85 42.32
CA GLU A 514 -10.45 -6.96 41.39
C GLU A 514 -11.65 -6.11 41.84
N PHE A 515 -11.94 -6.10 43.14
CA PHE A 515 -13.02 -5.31 43.73
C PHE A 515 -12.71 -3.82 43.71
N ARG A 516 -11.49 -3.46 44.13
CA ARG A 516 -11.03 -2.06 44.08
C ARG A 516 -11.03 -1.54 42.65
N ALA A 517 -10.55 -2.33 41.70
CA ALA A 517 -10.62 -2.02 40.29
C ALA A 517 -12.06 -1.81 39.79
N ALA A 518 -12.98 -2.69 40.17
CA ALA A 518 -14.37 -2.59 39.78
C ALA A 518 -15.07 -1.36 40.40
N ARG A 519 -14.75 -1.01 41.65
CA ARG A 519 -15.24 0.21 42.31
C ARG A 519 -14.75 1.47 41.62
N VAL A 520 -13.47 1.53 41.21
CA VAL A 520 -12.93 2.64 40.42
C VAL A 520 -13.69 2.78 39.10
N ALA A 521 -13.90 1.67 38.37
CA ALA A 521 -14.63 1.69 37.11
C ALA A 521 -16.08 2.19 37.25
N LEU A 522 -16.73 1.91 38.38
CA LEU A 522 -18.09 2.37 38.69
C LEU A 522 -18.14 3.78 39.30
N GLY A 523 -17.00 4.48 39.40
CA GLY A 523 -16.96 5.86 39.88
C GLY A 523 -16.91 6.03 41.39
N ASP A 524 -16.44 5.03 42.16
CA ASP A 524 -16.27 5.18 43.61
C ASP A 524 -15.20 6.22 43.93
N ARG A 525 -15.63 7.37 44.44
CA ARG A 525 -14.74 8.47 44.78
C ARG A 525 -13.66 8.09 45.79
N THR A 526 -13.96 7.23 46.76
CA THR A 526 -12.98 6.88 47.81
C THR A 526 -11.85 6.05 47.22
N GLU A 527 -12.17 5.09 46.35
CA GLU A 527 -11.14 4.27 45.68
C GLU A 527 -10.42 5.04 44.59
N ILE A 528 -11.09 5.97 43.89
CA ILE A 528 -10.45 6.86 42.93
C ILE A 528 -9.46 7.79 43.63
N ASP A 529 -9.87 8.43 44.74
CA ASP A 529 -8.98 9.29 45.53
C ASP A 529 -7.76 8.48 46.04
N ALA A 530 -7.97 7.25 46.51
CA ALA A 530 -6.90 6.35 46.92
C ALA A 530 -5.99 5.90 45.76
N LEU A 531 -6.56 5.70 44.56
CA LEU A 531 -5.80 5.39 43.35
C LEU A 531 -4.95 6.59 42.89
N LEU A 532 -5.54 7.78 42.85
CA LEU A 532 -4.88 9.02 42.43
C LEU A 532 -3.80 9.48 43.40
N ALA A 533 -3.90 9.09 44.68
CA ALA A 533 -2.83 9.30 45.66
C ALA A 533 -1.58 8.44 45.38
N GLU A 534 -1.73 7.26 44.78
CA GLU A 534 -0.64 6.31 44.53
C GLU A 534 -0.84 5.52 43.20
N PRO A 535 -0.84 6.19 42.04
CA PRO A 535 -1.18 5.56 40.75
C PRO A 535 -0.12 4.53 40.31
N ALA A 536 1.11 4.60 40.81
CA ALA A 536 2.18 3.63 40.57
C ALA A 536 1.86 2.20 41.04
N ARG A 537 0.82 2.00 41.87
CA ARG A 537 0.37 0.67 42.32
C ARG A 537 -0.39 -0.12 41.24
N TRP A 538 -0.70 0.49 40.09
CA TRP A 538 -1.56 -0.08 39.06
C TRP A 538 -0.83 -0.21 37.72
N SER A 539 -1.16 -1.25 36.95
CA SER A 539 -0.58 -1.43 35.61
C SER A 539 -1.17 -0.44 34.60
N ALA A 540 -0.35 0.09 33.69
CA ALA A 540 -0.78 1.03 32.65
C ALA A 540 -1.92 0.48 31.77
N LYS A 541 -1.88 -0.82 31.42
CA LYS A 541 -2.96 -1.48 30.65
C LYS A 541 -4.31 -1.40 31.34
N TRP A 542 -4.32 -1.47 32.66
CA TRP A 542 -5.54 -1.35 33.45
C TRP A 542 -6.01 0.10 33.52
N LEU A 543 -5.08 1.03 33.78
CA LEU A 543 -5.34 2.48 33.82
C LEU A 543 -5.96 2.97 32.49
N ARG A 544 -5.40 2.58 31.35
CA ARG A 544 -5.91 2.91 30.01
C ARG A 544 -7.35 2.46 29.77
N ARG A 545 -7.75 1.31 30.31
CA ARG A 545 -9.14 0.81 30.17
C ARG A 545 -10.14 1.61 30.98
N ARG A 546 -9.69 2.37 31.98
CA ARG A 546 -10.51 3.17 32.92
C ARG A 546 -10.26 4.67 32.78
N ASP A 547 -9.60 5.04 31.69
CA ASP A 547 -9.13 6.36 31.37
C ASP A 547 -10.21 7.44 31.50
N GLU A 548 -11.40 7.19 30.95
CA GLU A 548 -12.49 8.16 30.96
C GLU A 548 -13.04 8.42 32.38
N VAL A 549 -13.22 7.36 33.18
CA VAL A 549 -13.74 7.47 34.55
C VAL A 549 -12.72 8.17 35.45
N ILE A 550 -11.45 7.81 35.33
CA ILE A 550 -10.36 8.41 36.10
C ILE A 550 -10.19 9.88 35.71
N SER A 551 -10.06 10.19 34.41
CA SER A 551 -9.85 11.55 33.91
C SER A 551 -10.94 12.52 34.41
N ARG A 552 -12.21 12.11 34.40
CA ARG A 552 -13.33 12.93 34.90
C ARG A 552 -13.29 13.19 36.41
N ALA A 553 -12.69 12.28 37.18
CA ALA A 553 -12.66 12.35 38.64
C ALA A 553 -11.44 13.11 39.20
N ILE A 554 -10.47 13.47 38.35
CA ILE A 554 -9.34 14.29 38.77
C ILE A 554 -9.84 15.68 39.23
N GLU A 555 -9.27 16.18 40.31
CA GLU A 555 -9.59 17.49 40.89
C GLU A 555 -8.25 18.14 41.27
N GLU A 556 -8.25 19.44 41.54
CA GLU A 556 -7.03 20.18 41.90
C GLU A 556 -6.31 19.55 43.12
N ARG A 557 -7.06 19.01 44.08
CA ARG A 557 -6.50 18.31 45.26
C ARG A 557 -5.69 17.05 44.92
N HIS A 558 -5.84 16.50 43.71
CA HIS A 558 -5.14 15.28 43.27
C HIS A 558 -3.79 15.59 42.60
N LEU A 559 -3.52 16.85 42.23
CA LEU A 559 -2.35 17.22 41.45
C LEU A 559 -1.03 16.92 42.17
N ASP A 560 -0.97 17.10 43.50
CA ASP A 560 0.22 16.76 44.29
C ASP A 560 0.54 15.25 44.27
N GLY A 561 -0.50 14.41 44.26
CA GLY A 561 -0.35 12.95 44.17
C GLY A 561 0.15 12.52 42.79
N LEU A 562 -0.45 13.08 41.73
CA LEU A 562 -0.03 12.84 40.35
C LEU A 562 1.39 13.37 40.08
N ALA A 563 1.76 14.53 40.65
CA ALA A 563 3.11 15.06 40.58
C ALA A 563 4.15 14.13 41.22
N LYS A 564 3.82 13.49 42.35
CA LYS A 564 4.68 12.47 42.97
C LYS A 564 4.79 11.20 42.12
N ALA A 565 3.75 10.85 41.38
CA ALA A 565 3.80 9.71 40.47
C ALA A 565 4.68 9.96 39.24
N LEU A 566 4.68 11.21 38.73
CA LEU A 566 5.51 11.63 37.61
C LEU A 566 6.97 11.83 38.03
N PHE A 567 7.23 12.54 39.14
CA PHE A 567 8.56 13.07 39.50
C PHE A 567 9.10 12.60 40.85
N GLY A 568 8.40 11.72 41.56
CA GLY A 568 8.80 11.27 42.88
C GLY A 568 10.00 10.31 42.86
N PRO A 569 10.64 10.06 44.02
CA PRO A 569 11.74 9.09 44.14
C PRO A 569 11.32 7.63 43.86
N ALA A 570 10.01 7.37 43.81
CA ALA A 570 9.41 6.13 43.34
C ALA A 570 8.49 6.42 42.14
N ALA A 571 8.97 7.24 41.19
CA ALA A 571 8.24 7.56 39.97
C ALA A 571 7.74 6.27 39.31
N ALA A 572 6.52 6.33 38.79
CA ALA A 572 5.90 5.17 38.15
C ALA A 572 6.70 4.76 36.90
N ASP A 573 6.53 3.51 36.47
CA ASP A 573 7.03 3.04 35.17
C ASP A 573 6.54 3.95 34.03
N SER A 574 7.30 4.06 32.94
CA SER A 574 7.06 5.09 31.91
C SER A 574 5.66 4.99 31.29
N TRP A 575 5.14 3.78 31.14
CA TRP A 575 3.76 3.55 30.68
C TRP A 575 2.70 4.14 31.63
N VAL A 576 2.92 4.12 32.94
CA VAL A 576 1.99 4.71 33.91
C VAL A 576 2.09 6.24 33.87
N ARG A 577 3.31 6.78 33.74
CA ARG A 577 3.51 8.23 33.57
C ARG A 577 2.82 8.75 32.31
N LEU A 578 2.89 8.00 31.21
CA LEU A 578 2.19 8.31 29.96
C LEU A 578 0.67 8.41 30.15
N GLU A 579 0.05 7.43 30.83
CA GLU A 579 -1.40 7.49 31.11
C GLU A 579 -1.75 8.67 32.03
N VAL A 580 -0.92 8.95 33.05
CA VAL A 580 -1.11 10.10 33.96
C VAL A 580 -1.05 11.42 33.20
N VAL A 581 -0.06 11.62 32.32
CA VAL A 581 0.03 12.83 31.49
C VAL A 581 -1.16 12.93 30.55
N GLY A 582 -1.59 11.81 29.95
CA GLY A 582 -2.81 11.76 29.13
C GLY A 582 -4.07 12.20 29.88
N TRP A 583 -4.21 11.83 31.16
CA TRP A 583 -5.31 12.30 31.99
C TRP A 583 -5.26 13.81 32.24
N LEU A 584 -4.06 14.35 32.52
CA LEU A 584 -3.86 15.79 32.75
C LEU A 584 -4.18 16.60 31.49
N VAL A 585 -3.74 16.14 30.32
CA VAL A 585 -4.01 16.75 29.00
C VAL A 585 -5.51 16.85 28.71
N ARG A 586 -6.30 15.85 29.10
CA ARG A 586 -7.76 15.86 28.92
C ARG A 586 -8.51 16.72 29.94
N ARG A 587 -7.81 17.37 30.86
CA ARG A 587 -8.38 18.26 31.89
C ARG A 587 -7.89 19.70 31.75
N PRO A 588 -8.24 20.38 30.62
CA PRO A 588 -7.87 21.76 30.36
C PRO A 588 -8.36 22.75 31.42
N ASP A 589 -9.36 22.36 32.22
CA ASP A 589 -9.97 23.11 33.31
C ASP A 589 -9.10 23.18 34.58
N LEU A 590 -8.11 22.30 34.73
CA LEU A 590 -7.24 22.24 35.90
C LEU A 590 -5.94 23.03 35.68
N PRO A 591 -5.31 23.57 36.74
CA PRO A 591 -4.05 24.31 36.65
C PRO A 591 -2.84 23.36 36.50
N VAL A 592 -2.84 22.52 35.46
CA VAL A 592 -1.85 21.45 35.26
C VAL A 592 -0.67 21.88 34.39
N GLY A 593 -0.68 23.09 33.84
CA GLY A 593 0.36 23.54 32.91
C GLY A 593 1.77 23.53 33.51
N GLY A 594 1.92 23.86 34.80
CA GLY A 594 3.21 23.70 35.50
C GLY A 594 3.68 22.24 35.63
N LEU A 595 2.76 21.27 35.73
CA LEU A 595 3.10 19.84 35.76
C LEU A 595 3.44 19.32 34.36
N LEU A 596 2.70 19.74 33.34
CA LEU A 596 2.96 19.37 31.95
C LEU A 596 4.28 19.98 31.45
N ASP A 597 4.56 21.23 31.78
CA ASP A 597 5.83 21.90 31.45
C ASP A 597 7.02 21.20 32.10
N ARG A 598 6.84 20.78 33.36
CA ARG A 598 7.85 19.99 34.05
C ARG A 598 8.01 18.60 33.43
N ALA A 599 6.93 17.92 33.06
CA ALA A 599 6.98 16.61 32.40
C ALA A 599 7.69 16.70 31.04
N TYR A 600 7.38 17.73 30.27
CA TYR A 600 8.04 18.01 28.99
C TYR A 600 9.55 18.24 29.13
N ARG A 601 10.00 18.95 30.18
CA ARG A 601 11.41 19.31 30.35
C ARG A 601 12.25 18.28 31.11
N GLU A 602 11.65 17.60 32.08
CA GLU A 602 12.37 16.80 33.08
C GLU A 602 12.13 15.29 32.97
N ASP A 603 11.10 14.82 32.26
CA ASP A 603 10.89 13.37 32.08
C ASP A 603 11.91 12.80 31.08
N ASP A 604 12.31 11.55 31.25
CA ASP A 604 13.29 10.86 30.40
C ASP A 604 12.63 10.04 29.28
N ASP A 605 11.31 9.83 29.35
CA ASP A 605 10.53 9.14 28.32
C ASP A 605 9.94 10.12 27.30
N ILE A 606 10.32 9.93 26.04
CA ILE A 606 9.94 10.81 24.92
C ILE A 606 8.42 10.84 24.70
N GLY A 607 7.74 9.71 24.88
CA GLY A 607 6.27 9.66 24.76
C GLY A 607 5.58 10.50 25.84
N VAL A 608 6.13 10.54 27.05
CA VAL A 608 5.64 11.40 28.14
C VAL A 608 5.87 12.87 27.80
N GLN A 609 7.04 13.22 27.27
CA GLN A 609 7.36 14.59 26.85
C GLN A 609 6.43 15.08 25.72
N GLU A 610 6.24 14.28 24.67
CA GLU A 610 5.36 14.60 23.53
C GLU A 610 3.92 14.83 23.98
N LEU A 611 3.38 13.93 24.80
CA LEU A 611 2.01 14.04 25.30
C LEU A 611 1.87 15.24 26.26
N ALA A 612 2.89 15.55 27.04
CA ALA A 612 2.88 16.73 27.90
C ALA A 612 2.87 18.02 27.10
N LEU A 613 3.62 18.07 25.99
CA LEU A 613 3.62 19.17 25.05
C LEU A 613 2.26 19.34 24.34
N GLU A 614 1.61 18.24 23.94
CA GLU A 614 0.22 18.26 23.42
C GLU A 614 -0.70 18.96 24.42
N GLY A 615 -0.60 18.58 25.70
CA GLY A 615 -1.32 19.24 26.77
C GLY A 615 -1.02 20.73 26.85
N LEU A 616 0.26 21.12 26.92
CA LEU A 616 0.64 22.53 27.00
C LEU A 616 0.09 23.39 25.85
N LEU A 617 0.03 22.83 24.63
CA LEU A 617 -0.54 23.50 23.46
C LEU A 617 -2.07 23.66 23.55
N LEU A 618 -2.76 22.72 24.20
CA LEU A 618 -4.21 22.76 24.42
C LEU A 618 -4.62 23.67 25.59
N HIS A 619 -3.72 23.89 26.56
CA HIS A 619 -3.95 24.78 27.69
C HIS A 619 -3.70 26.25 27.34
N ARG A 620 -4.35 27.19 28.04
CA ARG A 620 -4.19 28.66 27.84
C ARG A 620 -2.75 29.16 27.96
N GLU A 621 -1.89 28.38 28.61
CA GLU A 621 -0.46 28.65 28.78
C GLU A 621 0.36 28.38 27.50
N GLY A 622 -0.23 27.73 26.48
CA GLY A 622 0.36 27.52 25.16
C GLY A 622 0.71 28.81 24.42
N ALA A 623 0.13 29.96 24.81
CA ALA A 623 0.53 31.27 24.30
C ALA A 623 2.01 31.58 24.57
N ALA A 624 2.56 31.17 25.72
CA ALA A 624 3.96 31.39 26.05
C ALA A 624 4.90 30.48 25.24
N ILE A 625 4.47 29.27 24.89
CA ILE A 625 5.22 28.36 24.00
C ILE A 625 5.17 28.87 22.56
N CYS A 626 4.00 29.31 22.09
CA CYS A 626 3.84 29.98 20.80
C CYS A 626 4.69 31.26 20.71
N GLU A 627 4.71 32.09 21.76
CA GLU A 627 5.56 33.29 21.82
C GLU A 627 7.05 32.94 21.82
N ARG A 628 7.46 31.84 22.45
CA ARG A 628 8.85 31.34 22.38
C ARG A 628 9.22 30.88 20.97
N VAL A 629 8.34 30.14 20.30
CA VAL A 629 8.53 29.73 18.90
C VAL A 629 8.58 30.94 17.98
N ASP A 630 7.63 31.87 18.12
CA ASP A 630 7.58 33.10 17.32
C ASP A 630 8.81 34.00 17.54
N ALA A 631 9.33 34.06 18.77
CA ALA A 631 10.56 34.77 19.09
C ALA A 631 11.80 34.10 18.48
N ALA A 632 11.84 32.76 18.42
CA ALA A 632 12.96 32.02 17.87
C ALA A 632 12.97 32.00 16.32
N VAL A 633 11.81 32.11 15.67
CA VAL A 633 11.62 32.19 14.21
C VAL A 633 12.22 33.47 13.58
N GLY A 634 12.60 34.47 14.40
CA GLY A 634 13.31 35.68 13.97
C GLY A 634 14.83 35.55 13.87
N THR A 635 15.41 34.42 14.28
CA THR A 635 16.86 34.17 14.37
C THR A 635 17.24 32.87 13.67
N PRO A 636 18.52 32.65 13.31
CA PRO A 636 18.99 31.33 12.91
C PRO A 636 18.61 30.32 14.00
N LEU A 637 17.86 29.28 13.62
CA LEU A 637 17.35 28.28 14.57
C LEU A 637 18.55 27.51 15.14
N ASP A 638 18.68 27.49 16.47
CA ASP A 638 19.57 26.56 17.16
C ASP A 638 18.90 25.18 17.27
N GLU A 639 19.71 24.18 17.64
CA GLU A 639 19.33 22.77 17.74
C GLU A 639 18.13 22.58 18.69
N ASP A 640 18.16 23.22 19.86
CA ASP A 640 17.07 23.24 20.85
C ASP A 640 15.74 23.77 20.28
N THR A 641 15.79 24.78 19.40
CA THR A 641 14.59 25.35 18.75
C THR A 641 14.04 24.42 17.66
N ILE A 642 14.90 23.69 16.96
CA ILE A 642 14.51 22.69 15.95
C ILE A 642 13.79 21.51 16.63
N ASP A 643 14.33 21.03 17.75
CA ASP A 643 13.74 19.95 18.53
C ASP A 643 12.39 20.32 19.14
N LEU A 644 12.30 21.51 19.75
CA LEU A 644 11.03 22.05 20.26
C LEU A 644 10.00 22.17 19.14
N ALA A 645 10.42 22.62 17.96
CA ALA A 645 9.52 22.72 16.82
C ALA A 645 9.04 21.36 16.33
N HIS A 646 9.93 20.36 16.19
CA HIS A 646 9.55 19.00 15.82
C HIS A 646 8.56 18.39 16.82
N ALA A 647 8.81 18.58 18.12
CA ALA A 647 7.92 18.12 19.19
C ALA A 647 6.53 18.80 19.09
N ILE A 648 6.47 20.11 18.78
CA ILE A 648 5.21 20.84 18.59
C ILE A 648 4.42 20.30 17.38
N VAL A 649 5.09 19.90 16.30
CA VAL A 649 4.43 19.30 15.14
C VAL A 649 3.87 17.91 15.48
N GLY A 650 4.62 17.10 16.23
CA GLY A 650 4.17 15.78 16.69
C GLY A 650 2.96 15.83 17.63
N ALA A 651 2.90 16.87 18.46
CA ALA A 651 1.89 17.06 19.50
C ALA A 651 0.58 17.74 19.02
N ALA A 652 0.55 18.34 17.83
CA ALA A 652 -0.59 19.13 17.37
C ALA A 652 -1.75 18.26 16.82
N ARG A 653 -2.80 18.07 17.62
CA ARG A 653 -4.10 17.46 17.19
C ARG A 653 -5.26 18.45 16.99
N ALA A 654 -5.02 19.74 17.14
CA ALA A 654 -6.03 20.80 16.96
C ALA A 654 -5.77 21.61 15.66
N PRO A 655 -6.76 22.33 15.10
CA PRO A 655 -6.56 23.18 13.93
C PRO A 655 -5.48 24.22 14.23
N LEU A 656 -4.34 24.11 13.54
CA LEU A 656 -3.25 25.07 13.69
C LEU A 656 -3.74 26.46 13.27
N THR A 657 -3.40 27.48 14.06
CA THR A 657 -3.59 28.85 13.61
C THR A 657 -2.75 29.09 12.35
N ALA A 658 -3.14 30.04 11.50
CA ALA A 658 -2.38 30.36 10.29
C ALA A 658 -0.93 30.76 10.57
N ALA A 659 -0.62 31.27 11.76
CA ALA A 659 0.74 31.54 12.20
C ALA A 659 1.49 30.22 12.52
N ALA A 660 0.90 29.34 13.34
CA ALA A 660 1.50 28.06 13.70
C ALA A 660 1.70 27.14 12.47
N ALA A 661 0.71 27.04 11.59
CA ALA A 661 0.83 26.26 10.34
C ALA A 661 1.95 26.80 9.42
N ARG A 662 2.17 28.12 9.39
CA ARG A 662 3.28 28.74 8.66
C ARG A 662 4.63 28.42 9.29
N SER A 663 4.75 28.48 10.61
CA SER A 663 5.99 28.15 11.33
C SER A 663 6.35 26.67 11.17
N VAL A 664 5.37 25.77 11.29
CA VAL A 664 5.52 24.33 11.04
C VAL A 664 5.94 24.04 9.60
N ALA A 665 5.26 24.66 8.62
CA ALA A 665 5.62 24.49 7.21
C ALA A 665 7.05 25.02 6.92
N ARG A 666 7.46 26.14 7.54
CA ARG A 666 8.85 26.64 7.42
C ARG A 666 9.85 25.67 8.02
N ILE A 667 9.59 25.12 9.21
CA ILE A 667 10.51 24.19 9.88
C ILE A 667 10.65 22.88 9.08
N LEU A 668 9.54 22.30 8.62
CA LEU A 668 9.53 21.08 7.82
C LEU A 668 10.22 21.22 6.45
N LEU A 669 10.24 22.44 5.89
CA LEU A 669 10.74 22.72 4.55
C LEU A 669 12.10 23.43 4.50
N VAL A 670 12.53 24.12 5.56
CA VAL A 670 13.73 25.01 5.56
C VAL A 670 14.84 24.52 6.49
N ALA A 671 14.58 23.74 7.54
CA ALA A 671 15.64 23.34 8.48
C ALA A 671 16.57 22.26 7.86
N PRO A 672 17.91 22.49 7.82
CA PRO A 672 18.87 21.42 7.56
C PRO A 672 18.97 20.58 8.84
N VAL A 673 18.14 19.54 8.96
CA VAL A 673 18.24 18.61 10.08
C VAL A 673 19.54 17.81 9.88
N GLY A 674 20.55 18.13 10.68
CA GLY A 674 21.74 17.29 10.83
C GLY A 674 21.30 15.93 11.31
N ASP A 675 21.74 14.89 10.60
CA ASP A 675 21.47 13.47 10.87
C ASP A 675 20.07 13.10 11.43
N ALA A 676 19.01 13.51 10.69
CA ALA A 676 17.60 13.17 10.95
C ALA A 676 17.30 11.66 11.12
N ARG A 677 18.29 10.79 10.95
CA ARG A 677 18.20 9.35 11.05
C ARG A 677 18.43 8.86 12.48
N GLU A 678 19.37 9.44 13.22
CA GLU A 678 19.61 9.09 14.63
C GLU A 678 18.56 9.72 15.54
N GLU A 679 18.21 10.97 15.30
CA GLU A 679 17.28 11.74 16.14
C GLU A 679 15.84 11.18 16.09
N ILE A 680 15.35 10.81 14.90
CA ILE A 680 14.00 10.26 14.70
C ILE A 680 13.94 8.78 15.08
N ALA A 681 15.01 8.01 14.89
CA ALA A 681 15.07 6.61 15.34
C ALA A 681 15.12 6.52 16.87
N ALA A 682 15.84 7.44 17.52
CA ALA A 682 15.86 7.57 18.97
C ALA A 682 14.51 8.04 19.54
N HIS A 683 13.78 8.91 18.83
CA HIS A 683 12.49 9.43 19.29
C HIS A 683 11.31 8.45 19.15
N LEU A 684 11.35 7.49 18.21
CA LEU A 684 10.21 6.62 17.92
C LEU A 684 10.42 5.14 18.26
N ASP A 685 11.56 4.79 18.88
CA ASP A 685 11.98 3.41 19.19
C ASP A 685 11.85 2.45 17.99
N LEU A 686 12.12 2.99 16.80
CA LEU A 686 12.19 2.23 15.56
C LEU A 686 13.63 1.75 15.39
N ASP A 687 13.79 0.46 15.05
CA ASP A 687 15.08 -0.03 14.57
C ASP A 687 15.56 0.91 13.44
N PRO A 688 16.73 1.56 13.54
CA PRO A 688 17.22 2.53 12.55
C PRO A 688 17.33 1.95 11.11
N GLY A 689 17.12 0.64 10.95
CA GLY A 689 16.95 -0.05 9.68
C GLY A 689 15.52 -0.18 9.11
N ALA A 690 14.45 0.13 9.86
CA ALA A 690 13.09 -0.33 9.53
C ALA A 690 12.20 0.67 8.76
N ALA A 691 12.45 1.98 8.77
CA ALA A 691 11.72 2.93 7.94
C ALA A 691 12.56 4.16 7.58
N PRO A 692 12.56 4.63 6.31
CA PRO A 692 13.33 5.81 5.94
C PRO A 692 12.70 7.09 6.53
N PRO A 693 13.48 7.99 7.19
CA PRO A 693 13.02 9.16 7.96
C PRO A 693 11.96 10.06 7.30
N GLY A 694 11.93 10.10 5.97
CA GLY A 694 10.90 10.83 5.22
C GLY A 694 9.47 10.33 5.48
N MET A 695 9.24 9.05 5.77
CA MET A 695 7.89 8.49 5.95
C MET A 695 7.16 9.03 7.18
N VAL A 696 7.88 9.36 8.26
CA VAL A 696 7.29 9.87 9.51
C VAL A 696 6.77 11.30 9.33
N ILE A 697 7.61 12.19 8.80
CA ILE A 697 7.24 13.58 8.48
C ILE A 697 6.05 13.61 7.49
N ILE A 698 6.01 12.68 6.55
CA ILE A 698 4.93 12.56 5.57
C ILE A 698 3.65 12.05 6.20
N ASN A 699 3.72 11.01 7.05
CA ASN A 699 2.55 10.53 7.76
C ASN A 699 1.98 11.61 8.69
N MET A 700 2.83 12.43 9.29
CA MET A 700 2.43 13.57 10.12
C MET A 700 1.79 14.69 9.30
N ALA A 701 2.40 15.09 8.18
CA ALA A 701 1.79 16.04 7.24
C ALA A 701 0.45 15.50 6.67
N MET A 702 0.37 14.21 6.34
CA MET A 702 -0.85 13.57 5.83
C MET A 702 -1.94 13.45 6.91
N HIS A 703 -1.58 13.22 8.17
CA HIS A 703 -2.53 13.20 9.29
C HIS A 703 -3.14 14.59 9.49
N LEU A 704 -2.29 15.63 9.53
CA LEU A 704 -2.72 17.03 9.66
C LEU A 704 -3.58 17.48 8.46
N LEU A 705 -3.25 17.06 7.23
CA LEU A 705 -3.99 17.41 6.02
C LEU A 705 -5.31 16.64 5.86
N ARG A 706 -5.46 15.46 6.47
CA ARG A 706 -6.71 14.68 6.47
C ARG A 706 -7.74 15.22 7.44
N GLU A 707 -7.30 15.84 8.54
CA GLU A 707 -8.20 16.34 9.58
C GLU A 707 -8.66 17.79 9.34
N ASP A 708 -7.87 18.62 8.62
CA ASP A 708 -8.24 20.00 8.28
C ASP A 708 -7.65 20.45 6.93
N THR A 709 -8.49 20.50 5.88
CA THR A 709 -8.15 21.05 4.54
C THR A 709 -8.46 22.54 4.42
N SER A 710 -8.44 23.31 5.51
CA SER A 710 -8.76 24.74 5.48
C SER A 710 -7.85 25.55 4.53
N ASP A 711 -8.39 26.66 4.00
CA ASP A 711 -7.65 27.66 3.19
C ASP A 711 -6.33 28.12 3.86
N VAL A 712 -6.24 27.96 5.18
CA VAL A 712 -5.08 28.25 6.01
C VAL A 712 -3.87 27.39 5.63
N TRP A 713 -4.05 26.09 5.41
CA TRP A 713 -2.96 25.18 5.01
C TRP A 713 -2.48 25.44 3.58
N VAL A 714 -3.42 25.73 2.67
CA VAL A 714 -3.09 26.15 1.29
C VAL A 714 -2.27 27.44 1.31
N ALA A 715 -2.68 28.42 2.12
CA ALA A 715 -1.93 29.67 2.29
C ALA A 715 -0.55 29.46 2.93
N ALA A 716 -0.44 28.59 3.93
CA ALA A 716 0.82 28.25 4.61
C ALA A 716 1.81 27.56 3.66
N MET A 717 1.38 26.52 2.95
CA MET A 717 2.21 25.82 1.96
C MET A 717 2.58 26.71 0.78
N THR A 718 1.68 27.61 0.35
CA THR A 718 1.99 28.60 -0.69
C THR A 718 3.03 29.62 -0.21
N ALA A 719 2.97 30.04 1.05
CA ALA A 719 3.94 30.97 1.63
C ALA A 719 5.32 30.32 1.80
N ALA A 720 5.37 29.11 2.37
CA ALA A 720 6.61 28.34 2.49
C ALA A 720 7.22 28.04 1.11
N GLY A 721 6.37 27.79 0.11
CA GLY A 721 6.77 27.62 -1.27
C GLY A 721 7.47 28.85 -1.88
N ARG A 722 6.93 30.05 -1.68
CA ARG A 722 7.58 31.30 -2.14
C ARG A 722 8.91 31.57 -1.45
N GLU A 723 9.05 31.16 -0.18
CA GLU A 723 10.33 31.27 0.51
C GLU A 723 11.36 30.26 -0.02
N LEU A 724 10.95 29.02 -0.31
CA LEU A 724 11.79 28.02 -0.96
C LEU A 724 12.28 28.47 -2.35
N GLU A 725 11.42 29.11 -3.15
CA GLU A 725 11.80 29.71 -4.43
C GLU A 725 12.95 30.73 -4.27
N GLY A 726 12.98 31.47 -3.16
CA GLY A 726 14.05 32.41 -2.84
C GLY A 726 15.37 31.77 -2.35
N HIS A 727 15.34 30.48 -1.97
CA HIS A 727 16.46 29.78 -1.31
C HIS A 727 16.87 28.46 -2.01
N ALA A 728 16.44 28.26 -3.26
CA ALA A 728 16.47 27.00 -4.00
C ALA A 728 17.84 26.27 -4.07
N ASN A 729 18.96 26.97 -3.86
CA ASN A 729 20.31 26.40 -3.94
C ASN A 729 20.82 25.75 -2.64
N ARG A 730 20.07 25.78 -1.51
CA ARG A 730 20.62 25.43 -0.18
C ARG A 730 20.18 24.09 0.43
N PHE A 731 19.18 23.38 -0.10
CA PHE A 731 18.56 22.27 0.65
C PHE A 731 18.34 21.01 -0.18
N ALA A 732 19.29 20.07 -0.14
CA ALA A 732 19.17 18.78 -0.82
C ALA A 732 18.09 17.85 -0.22
N THR A 733 17.97 17.86 1.10
CA THR A 733 17.09 16.97 1.88
C THR A 733 15.61 17.36 1.79
N GLY A 734 15.30 18.65 1.64
CA GLY A 734 13.92 19.13 1.42
C GLY A 734 13.34 18.64 0.09
N ARG A 735 14.18 18.38 -0.91
CA ARG A 735 13.78 17.95 -2.26
C ARG A 735 13.21 16.53 -2.30
N ALA A 736 13.87 15.58 -1.63
CA ALA A 736 13.38 14.19 -1.51
C ALA A 736 12.09 14.11 -0.67
N ARG A 737 11.94 14.99 0.32
CA ARG A 737 10.72 15.09 1.15
C ARG A 737 9.53 15.59 0.32
N LEU A 738 9.70 16.65 -0.48
CA LEU A 738 8.63 17.15 -1.37
C LEU A 738 8.14 16.10 -2.37
N GLY A 739 9.05 15.31 -2.94
CA GLY A 739 8.71 14.22 -3.85
C GLY A 739 7.85 13.14 -3.21
N ARG A 740 8.23 12.69 -2.01
CA ARG A 740 7.45 11.67 -1.30
C ARG A 740 6.12 12.20 -0.74
N ILE A 741 6.07 13.47 -0.31
CA ILE A 741 4.80 14.14 0.03
C ILE A 741 3.87 14.11 -1.18
N LEU A 742 4.36 14.44 -2.38
CA LEU A 742 3.56 14.40 -3.60
C LEU A 742 2.96 13.01 -3.88
N THR A 743 3.71 11.93 -3.64
CA THR A 743 3.23 10.53 -3.78
C THR A 743 2.10 10.19 -2.82
N GLU A 744 2.20 10.61 -1.56
CA GLU A 744 1.15 10.34 -0.58
C GLU A 744 -0.09 11.22 -0.77
N LEU A 745 0.10 12.49 -1.17
CA LEU A 745 -1.01 13.40 -1.51
C LEU A 745 -1.80 12.93 -2.73
N ALA A 746 -1.21 12.14 -3.62
CA ALA A 746 -1.88 11.62 -4.81
C ALA A 746 -2.98 10.59 -4.52
N ARG A 747 -2.94 9.95 -3.34
CA ARG A 747 -3.86 8.88 -2.94
C ARG A 747 -5.21 9.39 -2.42
N ASP A 748 -5.29 10.65 -1.99
CA ASP A 748 -6.52 11.26 -1.47
C ASP A 748 -7.06 12.29 -2.47
N ARG A 749 -8.26 12.06 -3.00
CA ARG A 749 -8.82 12.85 -4.10
C ARG A 749 -9.10 14.31 -3.72
N GLU A 750 -9.45 14.59 -2.47
CA GLU A 750 -9.78 15.95 -2.03
C GLU A 750 -8.51 16.74 -1.71
N VAL A 751 -7.57 16.12 -1.01
CA VAL A 751 -6.24 16.68 -0.73
C VAL A 751 -5.45 16.90 -2.02
N ARG A 752 -5.55 15.97 -2.98
CA ARG A 752 -4.95 16.07 -4.33
C ARG A 752 -5.43 17.31 -5.08
N ARG A 753 -6.70 17.69 -4.98
CA ARG A 753 -7.23 18.86 -5.71
C ARG A 753 -6.71 20.20 -5.20
N GLN A 754 -6.46 20.30 -3.90
CA GLN A 754 -6.16 21.58 -3.25
C GLN A 754 -4.66 21.81 -3.05
N ILE A 755 -3.94 20.79 -2.57
CA ILE A 755 -2.55 20.95 -2.09
C ILE A 755 -1.54 20.42 -3.11
N ALA A 756 -1.86 19.34 -3.82
CA ALA A 756 -0.94 18.75 -4.78
C ALA A 756 -0.48 19.72 -5.90
N PRO A 757 -1.31 20.66 -6.43
CA PRO A 757 -0.85 21.65 -7.40
C PRO A 757 0.13 22.68 -6.84
N VAL A 758 0.17 22.88 -5.52
CA VAL A 758 1.15 23.73 -4.85
C VAL A 758 2.46 22.96 -4.72
N VAL A 759 2.41 21.74 -4.18
CA VAL A 759 3.59 20.87 -4.03
C VAL A 759 4.22 20.54 -5.38
N ALA A 760 3.42 20.25 -6.41
CA ALA A 760 3.90 20.01 -7.76
C ALA A 760 4.67 21.21 -8.36
N ARG A 761 4.20 22.44 -8.12
CA ARG A 761 4.93 23.65 -8.54
C ARG A 761 6.27 23.79 -7.83
N LEU A 762 6.33 23.44 -6.55
CA LEU A 762 7.58 23.45 -5.78
C LEU A 762 8.56 22.38 -6.25
N VAL A 763 8.06 21.18 -6.58
CA VAL A 763 8.87 20.14 -7.22
C VAL A 763 9.44 20.65 -8.55
N LEU A 764 8.63 21.27 -9.41
CA LEU A 764 9.12 21.75 -10.72
C LEU A 764 9.98 23.02 -10.67
N ALA A 765 9.82 23.85 -9.64
CA ALA A 765 10.69 25.00 -9.42
C ALA A 765 12.08 24.61 -8.89
N SER A 766 12.25 23.36 -8.41
CA SER A 766 13.54 22.84 -7.95
C SER A 766 14.42 22.43 -9.14
N PRO A 767 15.61 23.05 -9.35
CA PRO A 767 16.51 22.74 -10.46
C PRO A 767 16.98 21.27 -10.49
N ASP A 768 17.06 20.64 -9.32
CA ASP A 768 17.55 19.26 -9.11
C ASP A 768 16.42 18.31 -8.65
N ALA A 769 15.17 18.59 -9.00
CA ALA A 769 14.09 17.66 -8.66
C ALA A 769 14.41 16.26 -9.20
N SER A 770 14.36 15.25 -8.33
CA SER A 770 14.50 13.86 -8.78
C SER A 770 13.49 13.63 -9.88
N THR A 771 14.00 13.13 -10.99
CA THR A 771 13.31 13.06 -12.25
C THR A 771 12.06 12.15 -12.12
N GLU A 772 12.12 11.17 -11.20
CA GLU A 772 10.99 10.34 -10.73
C GLU A 772 9.74 11.12 -10.25
N PHE A 773 9.91 12.36 -9.74
CA PHE A 773 8.81 13.20 -9.25
C PHE A 773 8.41 14.31 -10.22
N VAL A 774 9.22 14.55 -11.26
CA VAL A 774 8.94 15.57 -12.28
C VAL A 774 7.72 15.17 -13.11
N ALA A 775 7.62 13.91 -13.52
CA ALA A 775 6.46 13.39 -14.25
C ALA A 775 5.15 13.53 -13.44
N PRO A 776 5.05 13.00 -12.20
CA PRO A 776 3.86 13.18 -11.37
C PRO A 776 3.50 14.63 -11.10
N ALA A 777 4.49 15.50 -10.83
CA ALA A 777 4.24 16.92 -10.60
C ALA A 777 3.63 17.60 -11.84
N LYS A 778 4.18 17.34 -13.03
CA LYS A 778 3.62 17.85 -14.28
C LYS A 778 2.24 17.30 -14.57
N LEU A 779 1.98 16.02 -14.28
CA LEU A 779 0.65 15.41 -14.45
C LEU A 779 -0.39 16.13 -13.59
N ILE A 780 -0.10 16.37 -12.31
CA ILE A 780 -1.02 17.07 -11.40
C ILE A 780 -1.34 18.49 -11.90
N LEU A 781 -0.34 19.20 -12.43
CA LEU A 781 -0.56 20.52 -13.02
C LEU A 781 -1.34 20.45 -14.34
N ALA A 782 -1.11 19.41 -15.14
CA ALA A 782 -1.83 19.16 -16.39
C ALA A 782 -3.32 18.90 -16.14
N GLU A 783 -3.65 18.02 -15.19
CA GLU A 783 -5.03 17.77 -14.76
C GLU A 783 -5.70 19.03 -14.25
N ARG A 784 -5.00 19.84 -13.45
CA ARG A 784 -5.55 21.09 -12.93
C ARG A 784 -5.83 22.11 -14.03
N ALA A 785 -4.96 22.20 -15.04
CA ALA A 785 -5.19 23.04 -16.21
C ALA A 785 -6.35 22.51 -17.06
N TYR A 786 -6.44 21.18 -17.22
CA TYR A 786 -7.53 20.48 -17.91
C TYR A 786 -8.89 20.78 -17.28
N GLU A 787 -9.01 20.67 -15.95
CA GLU A 787 -10.23 21.00 -15.19
C GLU A 787 -10.68 22.46 -15.37
N ARG A 788 -9.73 23.38 -15.57
CA ARG A 788 -10.01 24.81 -15.78
C ARG A 788 -10.33 25.17 -17.23
N GLY A 789 -10.20 24.22 -18.16
CA GLY A 789 -10.32 24.47 -19.59
C GLY A 789 -9.15 25.24 -20.19
N ASP A 790 -8.00 25.32 -19.50
CA ASP A 790 -6.76 25.88 -20.05
C ASP A 790 -6.02 24.80 -20.87
N TRP A 791 -6.57 24.51 -22.04
CA TRP A 791 -6.12 23.42 -22.90
C TRP A 791 -4.67 23.57 -23.37
N ALA A 792 -4.18 24.80 -23.53
CA ALA A 792 -2.80 25.05 -23.96
C ALA A 792 -1.80 24.67 -22.87
N THR A 793 -2.04 25.13 -21.64
CA THR A 793 -1.21 24.76 -20.48
C THR A 793 -1.32 23.27 -20.17
N ALA A 794 -2.53 22.69 -20.27
CA ALA A 794 -2.74 21.27 -20.09
C ALA A 794 -1.94 20.44 -21.10
N ALA A 795 -2.00 20.78 -22.39
CA ALA A 795 -1.25 20.06 -23.43
C ALA A 795 0.26 20.05 -23.16
N ALA A 796 0.85 21.22 -22.86
CA ALA A 796 2.27 21.34 -22.59
C ALA A 796 2.69 20.61 -21.30
N ALA A 797 1.85 20.63 -20.28
CA ALA A 797 2.11 19.93 -19.02
C ALA A 797 1.98 18.40 -19.18
N PHE A 798 0.99 17.90 -19.92
CA PHE A 798 0.86 16.47 -20.23
C PHE A 798 2.05 15.97 -21.07
N GLU A 799 2.45 16.70 -22.11
CA GLU A 799 3.62 16.36 -22.93
C GLU A 799 4.91 16.36 -22.10
N GLY A 800 5.05 17.35 -21.21
CA GLY A 800 6.17 17.39 -20.27
C GLY A 800 6.16 16.24 -19.26
N ALA A 801 4.98 15.78 -18.83
CA ALA A 801 4.81 14.66 -17.91
C ALA A 801 5.15 13.34 -18.60
N GLU A 802 4.68 13.15 -19.83
CA GLU A 802 4.98 12.01 -20.69
C GLU A 802 6.49 11.88 -20.94
N LEU A 803 7.14 12.95 -21.39
CA LEU A 803 8.59 12.94 -21.64
C LEU A 803 9.40 12.66 -20.37
N ALA A 804 8.97 13.19 -19.22
CA ALA A 804 9.61 12.90 -17.94
C ALA A 804 9.41 11.43 -17.55
N TRP A 805 8.24 10.85 -17.82
CA TRP A 805 7.97 9.45 -17.50
C TRP A 805 8.77 8.48 -18.38
N ILE A 806 8.95 8.81 -19.65
CA ILE A 806 9.78 8.04 -20.59
C ILE A 806 11.26 8.05 -20.16
N ALA A 807 11.72 9.16 -19.55
CA ALA A 807 13.13 9.31 -19.19
C ALA A 807 13.55 8.49 -17.95
N ASP A 808 12.66 8.20 -16.99
CA ASP A 808 13.09 7.82 -15.63
C ASP A 808 12.84 6.41 -15.13
N SER A 809 11.79 5.68 -15.56
CA SER A 809 11.70 4.24 -15.26
C SER A 809 10.41 3.53 -15.70
N PRO A 810 10.49 2.21 -15.97
CA PRO A 810 9.38 1.32 -16.29
C PRO A 810 8.65 0.82 -15.02
N VAL A 811 8.29 1.68 -14.07
CA VAL A 811 7.54 1.25 -12.86
C VAL A 811 6.05 1.65 -12.97
N PRO A 812 5.20 0.79 -13.58
CA PRO A 812 3.75 0.97 -13.65
C PRO A 812 3.09 1.27 -12.31
N GLN A 813 3.69 0.87 -11.20
CA GLN A 813 3.09 1.02 -9.86
C GLN A 813 2.97 2.50 -9.45
N VAL A 814 3.98 3.34 -9.74
CA VAL A 814 3.89 4.79 -9.44
C VAL A 814 2.86 5.44 -10.35
N ALA A 815 2.85 5.13 -11.64
CA ALA A 815 1.85 5.64 -12.57
C ALA A 815 0.42 5.24 -12.19
N ARG A 816 0.19 3.99 -11.75
CA ARG A 816 -1.12 3.51 -11.28
C ARG A 816 -1.59 4.24 -10.01
N VAL A 817 -0.69 4.49 -9.06
CA VAL A 817 -1.01 5.26 -7.84
C VAL A 817 -1.44 6.68 -8.18
N PHE A 818 -0.75 7.34 -9.13
CA PHE A 818 -1.09 8.71 -9.52
C PHE A 818 -2.29 8.80 -10.47
N LEU A 819 -2.64 7.77 -11.23
CA LEU A 819 -3.84 7.79 -12.08
C LEU A 819 -5.12 7.41 -11.34
N ALA A 820 -5.04 7.14 -10.03
CA ALA A 820 -6.18 6.78 -9.17
C ALA A 820 -7.00 5.61 -9.74
N ASP A 821 -6.30 4.59 -10.23
CA ASP A 821 -6.92 3.39 -10.78
C ASP A 821 -7.30 2.45 -9.61
N ASP A 822 -8.45 2.74 -8.98
CA ASP A 822 -9.01 1.91 -7.90
C ASP A 822 -9.43 0.50 -8.41
N ASP A 823 -9.50 0.31 -9.73
CA ASP A 823 -9.81 -0.96 -10.38
C ASP A 823 -8.78 -1.28 -11.48
N PRO A 824 -7.71 -2.04 -11.17
CA PRO A 824 -6.70 -2.45 -12.15
C PRO A 824 -7.27 -3.32 -13.31
N GLY A 825 -8.56 -3.68 -13.28
CA GLY A 825 -9.30 -4.36 -14.34
C GLY A 825 -10.13 -3.46 -15.27
N ALA A 826 -10.22 -2.14 -15.03
CA ALA A 826 -11.09 -1.24 -15.81
C ALA A 826 -10.65 -1.01 -17.27
N GLY A 827 -9.53 -1.59 -17.69
CA GLY A 827 -9.00 -1.45 -19.03
C GLY A 827 -8.39 -0.08 -19.28
N SER A 828 -7.81 0.54 -18.24
CA SER A 828 -6.97 1.72 -18.39
C SER A 828 -5.53 1.27 -18.65
N ILE A 829 -4.91 1.80 -19.71
CA ILE A 829 -3.47 1.64 -19.92
C ILE A 829 -2.87 3.02 -19.59
N PRO A 830 -2.30 3.22 -18.39
CA PRO A 830 -1.74 4.49 -17.91
C PRO A 830 -0.98 5.32 -18.94
N SER A 831 -0.18 4.63 -19.74
CA SER A 831 0.67 5.24 -20.75
C SER A 831 -0.07 5.60 -22.04
N ALA A 832 -1.04 4.78 -22.47
CA ALA A 832 -1.91 5.10 -23.61
C ALA A 832 -2.80 6.31 -23.28
N TRP A 833 -3.35 6.34 -22.06
CA TRP A 833 -4.08 7.49 -21.54
C TRP A 833 -3.22 8.75 -21.58
N LEU A 834 -2.02 8.71 -20.99
CA LEU A 834 -1.17 9.88 -20.90
C LEU A 834 -0.72 10.38 -22.28
N ALA A 835 -0.29 9.48 -23.16
CA ALA A 835 0.19 9.84 -24.50
C ALA A 835 -0.91 10.49 -25.36
N ALA A 836 -2.17 10.08 -25.18
CA ALA A 836 -3.29 10.67 -25.92
C ALA A 836 -3.67 12.09 -25.43
N ARG A 837 -3.39 12.45 -24.18
CA ARG A 837 -3.89 13.68 -23.53
C ARG A 837 -3.40 14.99 -24.18
N PRO A 838 -2.12 15.15 -24.58
CA PRO A 838 -1.68 16.34 -25.30
C PRO A 838 -2.52 16.62 -26.55
N ASP A 839 -2.80 15.59 -27.36
CA ASP A 839 -3.56 15.75 -28.59
C ASP A 839 -5.07 15.96 -28.33
N VAL A 840 -5.65 15.34 -27.29
CA VAL A 840 -7.02 15.69 -26.83
C VAL A 840 -7.12 17.17 -26.45
N CYS A 841 -6.12 17.70 -25.72
CA CYS A 841 -6.08 19.11 -25.34
C CYS A 841 -5.91 20.04 -26.56
N ARG A 842 -5.01 19.69 -27.49
CA ARG A 842 -4.81 20.43 -28.74
C ARG A 842 -6.07 20.41 -29.62
N ALA A 843 -6.80 19.30 -29.66
CA ALA A 843 -8.08 19.19 -30.33
C ALA A 843 -9.13 20.13 -29.73
N ARG A 844 -9.28 20.15 -28.39
CA ARG A 844 -10.20 21.08 -27.69
C ARG A 844 -9.82 22.55 -27.95
N LEU A 845 -8.52 22.86 -27.97
CA LEU A 845 -8.02 24.20 -28.27
C LEU A 845 -8.33 24.62 -29.72
N ALA A 846 -8.10 23.74 -30.70
CA ALA A 846 -8.40 23.99 -32.10
C ALA A 846 -9.92 24.16 -32.32
N PHE A 847 -10.73 23.29 -31.72
CA PHE A 847 -12.19 23.39 -31.77
C PHE A 847 -12.70 24.69 -31.15
N GLY A 848 -12.19 25.10 -29.99
CA GLY A 848 -12.52 26.38 -29.35
C GLY A 848 -12.12 27.61 -30.19
N ARG A 849 -11.19 27.46 -31.15
CA ARG A 849 -10.81 28.48 -32.13
C ARG A 849 -11.60 28.41 -33.44
N GLY A 850 -12.51 27.44 -33.58
CA GLY A 850 -13.28 27.20 -34.81
C GLY A 850 -12.52 26.43 -35.90
N ASP A 851 -11.38 25.81 -35.60
CA ASP A 851 -10.61 25.01 -36.55
C ASP A 851 -10.94 23.51 -36.42
N ALA A 852 -12.07 23.12 -37.02
CA ALA A 852 -12.57 21.74 -36.99
C ALA A 852 -11.64 20.75 -37.71
N ALA A 853 -10.88 21.21 -38.71
CA ALA A 853 -9.96 20.37 -39.46
C ALA A 853 -8.76 19.99 -38.60
N ALA A 854 -8.11 20.97 -37.96
CA ALA A 854 -7.03 20.71 -37.02
C ALA A 854 -7.51 19.88 -35.82
N ALA A 855 -8.70 20.17 -35.29
CA ALA A 855 -9.28 19.38 -34.20
C ALA A 855 -9.48 17.91 -34.58
N SER A 856 -9.94 17.63 -35.80
CA SER A 856 -10.10 16.25 -36.29
C SER A 856 -8.77 15.53 -36.43
N GLU A 857 -7.74 16.19 -36.97
CA GLU A 857 -6.40 15.61 -37.13
C GLU A 857 -5.78 15.24 -35.77
N PHE A 858 -5.89 16.12 -34.77
CA PHE A 858 -5.44 15.80 -33.41
C PHE A 858 -6.24 14.65 -32.79
N LEU A 859 -7.56 14.57 -33.04
CA LEU A 859 -8.39 13.46 -32.57
C LEU A 859 -8.09 12.12 -33.25
N GLU A 860 -7.57 12.14 -34.48
CA GLU A 860 -7.06 10.94 -35.15
C GLU A 860 -5.81 10.42 -34.46
N ARG A 861 -4.82 11.30 -34.24
CA ARG A 861 -3.59 10.96 -33.50
C ARG A 861 -3.87 10.49 -32.08
N ALA A 862 -4.74 11.20 -31.35
CA ALA A 862 -5.13 10.81 -29.99
C ALA A 862 -5.76 9.41 -29.96
N ALA A 863 -6.56 9.04 -30.97
CA ALA A 863 -7.20 7.72 -31.03
C ALA A 863 -6.19 6.59 -31.28
N GLU A 864 -5.16 6.84 -32.07
CA GLU A 864 -4.06 5.90 -32.29
C GLU A 864 -3.26 5.69 -30.99
N LEU A 865 -3.04 6.76 -30.23
CA LEU A 865 -2.32 6.73 -28.96
C LEU A 865 -3.12 6.11 -27.81
N ALA A 866 -4.44 6.32 -27.79
CA ALA A 866 -5.36 5.85 -26.76
C ALA A 866 -5.76 4.37 -26.89
N HIS A 867 -5.26 3.64 -27.90
CA HIS A 867 -5.73 2.29 -28.20
C HIS A 867 -5.63 1.35 -26.99
N GLY A 868 -6.77 0.77 -26.60
CA GLY A 868 -6.86 -0.13 -25.45
C GLY A 868 -7.14 0.58 -24.11
N ASP A 869 -7.19 1.92 -24.07
CA ASP A 869 -7.66 2.72 -22.94
C ASP A 869 -9.11 3.17 -23.16
N ARG A 870 -10.07 2.45 -22.55
CA ARG A 870 -11.52 2.68 -22.79
C ARG A 870 -11.96 4.11 -22.43
N SER A 871 -11.34 4.71 -21.42
CA SER A 871 -11.66 6.05 -20.93
C SER A 871 -11.34 7.11 -21.98
N SER A 872 -10.11 7.10 -22.50
CA SER A 872 -9.68 8.02 -23.55
C SER A 872 -10.43 7.77 -24.86
N GLU A 873 -10.67 6.51 -25.25
CA GLU A 873 -11.46 6.19 -26.44
C GLU A 873 -12.89 6.75 -26.37
N SER A 874 -13.53 6.68 -25.19
CA SER A 874 -14.86 7.24 -24.96
C SER A 874 -14.86 8.77 -25.09
N GLU A 875 -13.89 9.44 -24.47
CA GLU A 875 -13.76 10.90 -24.54
C GLU A 875 -13.44 11.41 -25.95
N ILE A 876 -12.53 10.75 -26.65
CA ILE A 876 -12.18 11.05 -28.04
C ILE A 876 -13.41 10.89 -28.95
N ARG A 877 -14.22 9.83 -28.74
CA ARG A 877 -15.47 9.63 -29.47
C ARG A 877 -16.46 10.77 -29.21
N SER A 878 -16.66 11.17 -27.96
CA SER A 878 -17.51 12.31 -27.60
C SER A 878 -17.04 13.60 -28.27
N LEU A 879 -15.73 13.91 -28.23
CA LEU A 879 -15.20 15.12 -28.84
C LEU A 879 -15.30 15.09 -30.38
N ARG A 880 -15.14 13.92 -31.02
CA ARG A 880 -15.39 13.76 -32.47
C ARG A 880 -16.84 14.06 -32.84
N GLU A 881 -17.79 13.63 -32.01
CA GLU A 881 -19.20 13.97 -32.23
C GLU A 881 -19.48 15.46 -32.04
N GLU A 882 -18.80 16.12 -31.11
CA GLU A 882 -18.87 17.58 -30.93
C GLU A 882 -18.28 18.34 -32.12
N VAL A 883 -17.09 17.96 -32.60
CA VAL A 883 -16.43 18.58 -33.76
C VAL A 883 -17.21 18.39 -35.06
N ARG A 884 -17.95 17.28 -35.17
CA ARG A 884 -18.81 16.98 -36.33
C ARG A 884 -20.12 17.77 -36.35
N LYS A 885 -20.63 18.15 -35.17
CA LYS A 885 -21.86 18.95 -35.02
C LYS A 885 -21.55 20.42 -35.26
#